data_AF-G1VFJ7-F1
#
_entry.id   AF-G1VFJ7-F1
#
_cell.length_a   1.000
_cell.length_b   1.000
_cell.length_c   1.000
_cell.angle_alpha   90.00
_cell.angle_beta   90.00
_cell.angle_gamma   90.00
#
_symmetry.space_group_name_H-M   'P 1'
#
loop_
_entity.id
_entity.type
_entity.pdbx_description
1 polymer ?
#
loop_
_entity_poly.entity_id
_entity_poly.type
_entity_poly.pdbx_seq_one_letter_code
_entity_poly.pdbx_strand_id
1 'polypeptide(L)'
;MATMSVISWSNLWQTPLQFINKRNRLNSLLSWRRVASKGVSILFACLLLGQMANAQNFRTLRDVKVNETVLDLSKTNCTVIPRNAMHSCHRLISLILPTKLDSIGSQAFFACDGIGGELSFPATTRVVEASAFNGCRQLTGLNFGGTTRIGAFAFANCRGLREVRLSAVIPPVCADNAFDGIDLSRVKLIVPTQAKKAYRNASGWRNFFGHHETKNVCDPEHLLVPRPLKLEVYKSKLALQWKDVAGVEAPQELSNEKMQAERILGERTVYKKSRKAGPMVRLALDKSLTNDEAYTLQVTDKGITIKGRTPAAVFYGLMTLEQLCIGNGVSARSVQLPSLYIVDQPRTAIRELMVDPVRHFIPFNDLKGFIVEMARYKFNALHLHLVDDQGWRIEIKKYPELIEKASDRVGMDDMPERIRGYYTQDQMRELVRFASMYHVMVIPEIELPGHEVAAVHCFPQLSCAKKPVPIRLTCGVSNELLCPAEPFVYEFLDNVLTELADVFPAPYVHLGGDEAGQPPLGAWLDCAACKALKQKEGYTENWQLQQYLFDRVINKLQSLGKTPMYWYEQEFKTIQPGCVVYAWRHGLTKTAIDTAVRNKAKIMLCPGEHCYLDYPQQRGDMPEKNWGMPVTTLEQTYRLDPAWGQDSVFVRDNLLGVSGTLWSECINSTERIYYQAFPRAAALAEAGWSVPERRSYKEFLTRVRPLADDMLRRGIAVNVR
;
A
#
# COMPACT_ATOMS: atom_id res chain seq x y z
N MET A 1 -33.60 -1.33 -33.36
CA MET A 1 -32.60 -1.70 -34.39
C MET A 1 -31.29 -1.05 -33.99
N ALA A 2 -30.18 -1.71 -33.67
CA ALA A 2 -29.79 -3.11 -33.67
C ALA A 2 -29.21 -3.47 -32.29
N THR A 3 -29.62 -4.60 -31.75
CA THR A 3 -29.18 -5.16 -30.46
C THR A 3 -28.13 -6.24 -30.72
N MET A 4 -26.90 -6.05 -30.23
CA MET A 4 -25.91 -7.13 -30.13
C MET A 4 -25.91 -7.68 -28.70
N SER A 5 -26.42 -8.90 -28.56
CA SER A 5 -26.38 -9.72 -27.36
C SER A 5 -25.03 -10.43 -27.24
N VAL A 6 -24.36 -10.25 -26.09
CA VAL A 6 -23.16 -11.00 -25.70
C VAL A 6 -23.60 -12.35 -25.10
N ILE A 7 -23.13 -13.45 -25.68
CA ILE A 7 -23.36 -14.81 -25.20
C ILE A 7 -22.29 -15.14 -24.15
N SER A 8 -22.70 -15.40 -22.91
CA SER A 8 -21.83 -15.97 -21.87
C SER A 8 -21.78 -17.49 -22.00
N TRP A 9 -20.57 -18.05 -21.97
CA TRP A 9 -20.34 -19.49 -21.87
C TRP A 9 -20.51 -19.94 -20.42
N SER A 10 -21.75 -20.25 -20.05
CA SER A 10 -22.07 -20.90 -18.78
C SER A 10 -23.27 -21.80 -19.00
N ASN A 11 -23.05 -22.98 -19.58
CA ASN A 11 -23.96 -24.11 -19.52
C ASN A 11 -23.24 -25.35 -20.02
N LEU A 12 -22.60 -26.08 -19.11
CA LEU A 12 -22.39 -27.51 -19.20
C LEU A 12 -22.08 -27.97 -17.77
N TRP A 13 -22.74 -29.04 -17.33
CA TRP A 13 -22.60 -29.74 -16.05
C TRP A 13 -23.50 -29.31 -14.88
N GLN A 14 -24.81 -29.46 -15.04
CA GLN A 14 -25.69 -29.90 -13.95
C GLN A 14 -26.81 -30.80 -14.47
N THR A 15 -26.70 -32.13 -14.30
CA THR A 15 -27.75 -33.01 -13.73
C THR A 15 -27.29 -34.48 -13.70
N PRO A 16 -27.74 -35.29 -12.71
CA PRO A 16 -27.15 -36.59 -12.36
C PRO A 16 -27.87 -37.76 -13.06
N LEU A 17 -27.14 -38.78 -13.50
CA LEU A 17 -27.73 -39.98 -14.10
C LEU A 17 -27.81 -41.14 -13.10
N GLN A 18 -29.04 -41.47 -12.74
CA GLN A 18 -29.46 -42.69 -12.07
C GLN A 18 -29.17 -43.92 -12.95
N PHE A 19 -28.81 -45.02 -12.29
CA PHE A 19 -28.75 -46.38 -12.84
C PHE A 19 -30.09 -46.80 -13.48
N ILE A 20 -30.04 -47.56 -14.59
CA ILE A 20 -30.73 -48.87 -14.78
C ILE A 20 -30.50 -49.45 -16.21
N ASN A 21 -30.03 -50.71 -16.21
CA ASN A 21 -30.22 -51.84 -17.14
C ASN A 21 -29.83 -51.85 -18.64
N LYS A 22 -28.93 -52.82 -18.88
CA LYS A 22 -29.04 -54.04 -19.74
C LYS A 22 -28.39 -54.05 -21.14
N ARG A 23 -27.62 -55.13 -21.31
CA ARG A 23 -27.14 -55.83 -22.54
C ARG A 23 -25.98 -55.11 -23.24
N ASN A 24 -24.81 -55.71 -23.49
CA ASN A 24 -24.49 -57.10 -23.79
C ASN A 24 -23.07 -57.47 -23.30
N ARG A 25 -22.93 -58.77 -23.04
CA ARG A 25 -21.68 -59.50 -22.76
C ARG A 25 -20.75 -59.53 -23.99
N LEU A 26 -19.44 -59.51 -23.78
CA LEU A 26 -18.50 -60.63 -24.03
C LEU A 26 -17.03 -60.13 -24.06
N ASN A 27 -16.22 -60.80 -23.23
CA ASN A 27 -14.78 -61.12 -23.38
C ASN A 27 -13.77 -59.97 -23.49
N SER A 28 -12.65 -59.94 -22.77
CA SER A 28 -11.86 -60.99 -22.14
C SER A 28 -11.01 -60.42 -20.99
N LEU A 29 -10.87 -61.25 -19.95
CA LEU A 29 -9.89 -61.16 -18.88
C LEU A 29 -8.53 -61.70 -19.33
N LEU A 30 -7.50 -61.40 -18.54
CA LEU A 30 -6.07 -61.82 -18.57
C LEU A 30 -5.21 -60.83 -19.35
N SER A 31 -4.15 -60.22 -18.83
CA SER A 31 -3.28 -60.42 -17.65
C SER A 31 -2.31 -59.21 -17.65
N TRP A 32 -1.91 -58.57 -16.56
CA TRP A 32 -0.77 -58.94 -15.70
C TRP A 32 -0.66 -57.86 -14.60
N ARG A 33 -0.64 -58.29 -13.34
CA ARG A 33 -0.06 -57.51 -12.24
C ARG A 33 1.44 -57.73 -12.24
N ARG A 34 2.23 -56.66 -12.38
CA ARG A 34 3.45 -56.32 -11.59
C ARG A 34 4.20 -55.21 -12.32
N VAL A 35 4.30 -54.06 -11.66
CA VAL A 35 5.52 -53.30 -11.35
C VAL A 35 5.05 -51.92 -10.90
N ALA A 36 5.09 -51.71 -9.59
CA ALA A 36 5.12 -50.38 -9.01
C ALA A 36 6.49 -49.74 -9.28
N SER A 37 6.52 -48.41 -9.28
CA SER A 37 7.66 -47.50 -9.44
C SER A 37 8.06 -47.14 -10.88
N LYS A 38 7.62 -45.97 -11.33
CA LYS A 38 8.46 -44.82 -11.73
C LYS A 38 7.58 -43.69 -12.27
N GLY A 39 7.99 -42.46 -11.96
CA GLY A 39 7.22 -41.24 -12.14
C GLY A 39 6.81 -40.94 -13.58
N VAL A 40 5.70 -40.22 -13.71
CA VAL A 40 5.24 -39.63 -14.96
C VAL A 40 5.24 -38.11 -14.78
N SER A 41 6.22 -37.48 -15.43
CA SER A 41 6.23 -36.05 -15.73
C SER A 41 5.06 -35.75 -16.68
N ILE A 42 4.15 -34.87 -16.27
CA ILE A 42 3.10 -34.35 -17.16
C ILE A 42 3.66 -33.14 -17.89
N LEU A 43 4.03 -33.33 -19.16
CA LEU A 43 4.24 -32.27 -20.14
C LEU A 43 2.90 -31.60 -20.44
N PHE A 44 2.75 -30.33 -20.10
CA PHE A 44 1.71 -29.47 -20.65
C PHE A 44 2.20 -28.90 -21.98
N ALA A 45 1.66 -29.42 -23.08
CA ALA A 45 1.78 -28.84 -24.41
C ALA A 45 0.37 -28.72 -25.00
N CYS A 46 0.14 -27.62 -25.74
CA CYS A 46 -1.07 -27.27 -26.50
C CYS A 46 -2.11 -26.38 -25.78
N LEU A 47 -1.81 -25.07 -25.76
CA LEU A 47 -2.76 -24.00 -26.10
C LEU A 47 -1.96 -22.76 -26.53
N LEU A 48 -1.24 -22.91 -27.63
CA LEU A 48 -0.48 -21.84 -28.31
C LEU A 48 -0.74 -21.94 -29.81
N LEU A 49 -1.90 -21.48 -30.26
CA LEU A 49 -2.10 -21.07 -31.64
C LEU A 49 -3.07 -19.89 -31.67
N GLY A 50 -2.57 -18.73 -32.11
CA GLY A 50 -3.40 -17.75 -32.82
C GLY A 50 -3.82 -16.47 -32.11
N GLN A 51 -2.97 -15.82 -31.31
CA GLN A 51 -2.99 -14.35 -31.20
C GLN A 51 -1.57 -13.80 -31.24
N MET A 52 -1.37 -12.77 -32.07
CA MET A 52 -0.08 -12.15 -32.30
C MET A 52 0.61 -11.78 -30.97
N ALA A 53 1.83 -12.29 -30.81
CA ALA A 53 2.70 -12.05 -29.68
C ALA A 53 3.04 -10.55 -29.55
N ASN A 54 2.35 -9.86 -28.64
CA ASN A 54 2.76 -8.58 -28.08
C ASN A 54 2.28 -8.58 -26.61
N ALA A 55 3.23 -8.50 -25.68
CA ALA A 55 3.14 -8.91 -24.27
C ALA A 55 3.00 -10.44 -24.10
N GLN A 56 4.15 -11.14 -24.01
CA GLN A 56 4.17 -12.43 -23.31
C GLN A 56 3.51 -12.21 -21.94
N ASN A 57 2.54 -13.04 -21.59
CA ASN A 57 1.60 -12.79 -20.50
C ASN A 57 2.24 -12.99 -19.11
N PHE A 58 3.24 -12.17 -18.79
CA PHE A 58 3.95 -12.13 -17.50
C PHE A 58 2.99 -11.85 -16.34
N ARG A 59 1.88 -11.16 -16.61
CA ARG A 59 0.81 -11.02 -15.64
C ARG A 59 0.26 -12.36 -15.19
N THR A 60 -0.17 -13.21 -16.12
CA THR A 60 -0.69 -14.53 -15.75
C THR A 60 0.37 -15.33 -14.99
N LEU A 61 1.64 -15.24 -15.36
CA LEU A 61 2.74 -15.88 -14.62
C LEU A 61 2.89 -15.31 -13.18
N ARG A 62 2.73 -14.01 -13.01
CA ARG A 62 2.85 -13.31 -11.72
C ARG A 62 1.66 -13.60 -10.81
N ASP A 63 0.44 -13.41 -11.33
CA ASP A 63 -0.81 -13.42 -10.57
C ASP A 63 -1.38 -14.85 -10.40
N VAL A 64 -1.15 -15.78 -11.34
CA VAL A 64 -1.59 -17.18 -11.20
C VAL A 64 -0.52 -18.01 -10.49
N LYS A 65 -0.78 -18.40 -9.24
CA LYS A 65 0.13 -19.20 -8.40
C LYS A 65 -0.03 -20.72 -8.62
N VAL A 66 0.13 -21.25 -9.84
CA VAL A 66 0.22 -22.72 -10.03
C VAL A 66 1.68 -23.15 -9.87
N ASN A 67 2.08 -23.67 -8.69
CA ASN A 67 3.29 -24.47 -8.40
C ASN A 67 4.67 -24.07 -8.98
N GLU A 68 4.82 -22.96 -9.69
CA GLU A 68 6.08 -22.58 -10.32
C GLU A 68 6.96 -21.86 -9.31
N THR A 69 7.81 -22.64 -8.66
CA THR A 69 9.03 -22.15 -8.01
C THR A 69 10.12 -21.87 -9.04
N VAL A 70 10.01 -22.40 -10.27
CA VAL A 70 11.01 -22.27 -11.33
C VAL A 70 10.39 -21.57 -12.54
N LEU A 71 10.98 -20.46 -12.97
CA LEU A 71 10.66 -19.81 -14.23
C LEU A 71 11.79 -20.05 -15.25
N ASP A 72 11.59 -21.00 -16.17
CA ASP A 72 12.54 -21.28 -17.25
C ASP A 72 12.11 -20.62 -18.55
N LEU A 73 12.78 -19.52 -18.92
CA LEU A 73 12.55 -18.81 -20.17
C LEU A 73 13.57 -19.16 -21.27
N SER A 74 14.46 -20.13 -21.05
CA SER A 74 15.58 -20.44 -21.95
C SER A 74 15.16 -20.85 -23.36
N LYS A 75 13.98 -21.48 -23.47
CA LYS A 75 13.38 -21.94 -24.74
C LYS A 75 12.48 -20.89 -25.41
N THR A 76 12.30 -19.73 -24.78
CA THR A 76 11.44 -18.67 -25.32
C THR A 76 12.20 -17.80 -26.32
N ASN A 77 11.47 -17.22 -27.28
CA ASN A 77 11.97 -16.13 -28.13
C ASN A 77 11.79 -14.75 -27.44
N CYS A 78 11.63 -14.72 -26.12
CA CYS A 78 11.53 -13.47 -25.36
C CYS A 78 12.82 -12.67 -25.50
N THR A 79 12.73 -11.47 -26.09
CA THR A 79 13.86 -10.52 -26.13
C THR A 79 13.73 -9.46 -25.05
N VAL A 80 12.55 -9.23 -24.49
CA VAL A 80 12.31 -8.19 -23.48
C VAL A 80 11.50 -8.78 -22.32
N ILE A 81 12.08 -8.74 -21.12
CA ILE A 81 11.33 -8.94 -19.88
C ILE A 81 10.81 -7.56 -19.44
N PRO A 82 9.48 -7.32 -19.42
CA PRO A 82 8.94 -6.00 -19.18
C PRO A 82 9.14 -5.56 -17.72
N ARG A 83 8.89 -4.27 -17.50
CA ARG A 83 8.77 -3.69 -16.17
C ARG A 83 7.73 -4.45 -15.34
N ASN A 84 8.00 -4.64 -14.05
CA ASN A 84 7.12 -5.34 -13.09
C ASN A 84 6.71 -6.78 -13.48
N ALA A 85 7.41 -7.42 -14.42
CA ALA A 85 7.05 -8.72 -14.99
C ALA A 85 6.67 -9.78 -13.96
N MET A 86 7.52 -9.97 -12.95
CA MET A 86 7.37 -10.91 -11.84
C MET A 86 7.50 -10.16 -10.50
N HIS A 87 7.00 -8.93 -10.41
CA HIS A 87 7.10 -8.09 -9.21
C HIS A 87 6.56 -8.82 -7.97
N SER A 88 7.36 -8.89 -6.91
CA SER A 88 7.04 -9.47 -5.60
C SER A 88 6.62 -10.94 -5.63
N CYS A 89 7.19 -11.69 -6.55
CA CYS A 89 7.02 -13.14 -6.63
C CYS A 89 7.95 -13.87 -5.64
N HIS A 90 7.68 -13.78 -4.33
CA HIS A 90 8.46 -14.44 -3.26
C HIS A 90 8.62 -15.97 -3.44
N ARG A 91 7.66 -16.62 -4.12
CA ARG A 91 7.65 -18.05 -4.40
C ARG A 91 8.68 -18.50 -5.45
N LEU A 92 9.18 -17.57 -6.26
CA LEU A 92 10.08 -17.86 -7.36
C LEU A 92 11.47 -18.17 -6.80
N ILE A 93 11.89 -19.44 -6.83
CA ILE A 93 13.18 -19.91 -6.30
C ILE A 93 14.27 -20.00 -7.36
N SER A 94 13.89 -20.15 -8.63
CA SER A 94 14.83 -20.31 -9.75
C SER A 94 14.34 -19.55 -10.98
N LEU A 95 15.28 -18.89 -11.66
CA LEU A 95 15.04 -18.11 -12.86
C LEU A 95 16.09 -18.45 -13.91
N ILE A 96 15.65 -18.89 -15.09
CA ILE A 96 16.52 -19.07 -16.26
C ILE A 96 16.09 -18.06 -17.32
N LEU A 97 17.02 -17.19 -17.71
CA LEU A 97 16.75 -16.10 -18.66
C LEU A 97 16.70 -16.60 -20.12
N PRO A 98 15.97 -15.92 -21.02
CA PRO A 98 15.96 -16.24 -22.44
C PRO A 98 17.35 -16.13 -23.06
N THR A 99 17.68 -17.01 -24.00
CA THR A 99 19.01 -17.01 -24.66
C THR A 99 19.25 -15.82 -25.59
N LYS A 100 18.18 -15.17 -26.08
CA LYS A 100 18.20 -13.98 -26.94
C LYS A 100 17.75 -12.71 -26.20
N LEU A 101 17.83 -12.72 -24.86
CA LEU A 101 17.38 -11.60 -24.04
C LEU A 101 18.18 -10.34 -24.37
N ASP A 102 17.46 -9.26 -24.66
CA ASP A 102 17.98 -7.93 -24.96
C ASP A 102 17.91 -7.00 -23.73
N SER A 103 16.77 -6.99 -23.03
CA SER A 103 16.54 -6.07 -21.92
C SER A 103 15.64 -6.63 -20.81
N ILE A 104 15.91 -6.18 -19.59
CA ILE A 104 15.07 -6.41 -18.40
C ILE A 104 14.61 -5.04 -17.88
N GLY A 105 13.29 -4.85 -17.82
CA GLY A 105 12.66 -3.61 -17.38
C GLY A 105 12.77 -3.34 -15.89
N SER A 106 12.52 -2.09 -15.49
CA SER A 106 12.63 -1.68 -14.09
C SER A 106 11.75 -2.51 -13.17
N GLN A 107 12.23 -2.86 -11.97
CA GLN A 107 11.48 -3.65 -10.98
C GLN A 107 10.91 -4.99 -11.48
N ALA A 108 11.42 -5.56 -12.58
CA ALA A 108 10.89 -6.79 -13.18
C ALA A 108 10.83 -7.98 -12.20
N PHE A 109 11.80 -8.11 -11.30
CA PHE A 109 11.90 -9.12 -10.26
C PHE A 109 12.10 -8.49 -8.88
N PHE A 110 11.54 -7.28 -8.66
CA PHE A 110 11.62 -6.60 -7.38
C PHE A 110 11.05 -7.48 -6.27
N ALA A 111 11.75 -7.58 -5.14
CA ALA A 111 11.38 -8.39 -3.99
C ALA A 111 11.13 -9.89 -4.30
N CYS A 112 11.67 -10.43 -5.40
CA CYS A 112 11.72 -11.88 -5.62
C CYS A 112 12.84 -12.50 -4.77
N ASP A 113 12.65 -12.48 -3.45
CA ASP A 113 13.65 -12.89 -2.46
C ASP A 113 13.88 -14.41 -2.39
N GLY A 114 13.01 -15.19 -3.00
CA GLY A 114 13.19 -16.63 -3.24
C GLY A 114 14.29 -16.97 -4.24
N ILE A 115 14.59 -16.10 -5.22
CA ILE A 115 15.48 -16.44 -6.34
C ILE A 115 16.89 -16.72 -5.81
N GLY A 116 17.29 -17.98 -5.87
CA GLY A 116 18.56 -18.48 -5.37
C GLY A 116 19.58 -18.79 -6.46
N GLY A 117 20.81 -19.07 -6.03
CA GLY A 117 21.87 -19.57 -6.93
C GLY A 117 22.51 -18.49 -7.79
N GLU A 118 23.00 -18.88 -8.95
CA GLU A 118 23.67 -18.01 -9.92
C GLU A 118 22.71 -17.64 -11.05
N LEU A 119 22.64 -16.35 -11.40
CA LEU A 119 21.87 -15.86 -12.53
C LEU A 119 22.80 -15.51 -13.70
N SER A 120 22.58 -16.17 -14.84
CA SER A 120 23.38 -15.98 -16.06
C SER A 120 22.64 -15.11 -17.08
N PHE A 121 23.25 -13.99 -17.45
CA PHE A 121 22.78 -13.07 -18.49
C PHE A 121 23.48 -13.40 -19.82
N PRO A 122 22.73 -13.65 -20.90
CA PRO A 122 23.33 -13.94 -22.21
C PRO A 122 24.10 -12.73 -22.75
N ALA A 123 25.03 -12.98 -23.69
CA ALA A 123 25.84 -11.93 -24.30
C ALA A 123 25.01 -10.85 -25.02
N THR A 124 23.78 -11.17 -25.41
CA THR A 124 22.84 -10.25 -26.05
C THR A 124 22.21 -9.24 -25.09
N THR A 125 22.29 -9.45 -23.77
CA THR A 125 21.61 -8.56 -22.81
C THR A 125 22.30 -7.21 -22.75
N ARG A 126 21.66 -6.20 -23.32
CA ARG A 126 22.16 -4.83 -23.36
C ARG A 126 21.90 -4.05 -22.09
N VAL A 127 20.78 -4.30 -21.40
CA VAL A 127 20.39 -3.50 -20.24
C VAL A 127 19.63 -4.30 -19.19
N VAL A 128 19.99 -4.05 -17.93
CA VAL A 128 19.19 -4.34 -16.75
C VAL A 128 18.80 -3.00 -16.13
N GLU A 129 17.51 -2.64 -16.20
CA GLU A 129 17.01 -1.35 -15.74
C GLU A 129 16.99 -1.21 -14.21
N ALA A 130 16.59 -0.03 -13.74
CA ALA A 130 16.62 0.33 -12.34
C ALA A 130 15.79 -0.62 -11.45
N SER A 131 16.37 -1.03 -10.32
CA SER A 131 15.75 -1.94 -9.34
C SER A 131 15.23 -3.27 -9.89
N ALA A 132 15.69 -3.73 -11.07
CA ALA A 132 15.17 -4.94 -11.71
C ALA A 132 15.20 -6.20 -10.81
N PHE A 133 16.22 -6.36 -9.96
CA PHE A 133 16.39 -7.46 -9.01
C PHE A 133 16.54 -6.95 -7.57
N ASN A 134 16.07 -5.74 -7.26
CA ASN A 134 16.22 -5.18 -5.93
C ASN A 134 15.48 -6.05 -4.91
N GLY A 135 16.17 -6.46 -3.85
CA GLY A 135 15.60 -7.33 -2.82
C GLY A 135 15.59 -8.82 -3.17
N CYS A 136 16.27 -9.29 -4.22
CA CYS A 136 16.50 -10.71 -4.47
C CYS A 136 17.53 -11.29 -3.46
N ARG A 137 17.11 -11.44 -2.20
CA ARG A 137 18.01 -11.70 -1.05
C ARG A 137 18.76 -13.03 -1.12
N GLN A 138 18.22 -14.05 -1.79
CA GLN A 138 18.85 -15.37 -1.91
C GLN A 138 19.79 -15.50 -3.12
N LEU A 139 19.87 -14.48 -3.98
CA LEU A 139 20.72 -14.53 -5.17
C LEU A 139 22.20 -14.51 -4.77
N THR A 140 22.97 -15.50 -5.20
CA THR A 140 24.36 -15.70 -4.76
C THR A 140 25.40 -15.33 -5.80
N GLY A 141 25.07 -15.42 -7.09
CA GLY A 141 26.02 -15.13 -8.17
C GLY A 141 25.37 -14.42 -9.36
N LEU A 142 26.15 -13.58 -10.03
CA LEU A 142 25.78 -12.93 -11.29
C LEU A 142 26.83 -13.26 -12.35
N ASN A 143 26.41 -13.71 -13.53
CA ASN A 143 27.31 -14.00 -14.64
C ASN A 143 26.85 -13.26 -15.91
N PHE A 144 27.63 -12.25 -16.34
CA PHE A 144 27.34 -11.46 -17.52
C PHE A 144 28.17 -11.95 -18.72
N GLY A 145 27.47 -12.51 -19.72
CA GLY A 145 28.09 -12.99 -20.96
C GLY A 145 28.53 -11.89 -21.92
N GLY A 146 28.09 -10.64 -21.72
CA GLY A 146 28.36 -9.50 -22.60
C GLY A 146 28.52 -8.17 -21.85
N THR A 147 28.38 -7.05 -22.58
CA THR A 147 28.56 -5.70 -22.06
C THR A 147 27.23 -5.08 -21.61
N THR A 148 26.63 -5.64 -20.56
CA THR A 148 25.32 -5.22 -20.06
C THR A 148 25.38 -3.92 -19.27
N ARG A 149 24.59 -2.91 -19.64
CA ARG A 149 24.41 -1.69 -18.84
C ARG A 149 23.54 -1.99 -17.62
N ILE A 150 24.02 -1.61 -16.43
CA ILE A 150 23.35 -1.87 -15.15
C ILE A 150 22.82 -0.56 -14.57
N GLY A 151 21.49 -0.49 -14.38
CA GLY A 151 20.79 0.69 -13.86
C GLY A 151 20.93 0.91 -12.34
N ALA A 152 20.44 2.06 -11.88
CA ALA A 152 20.43 2.41 -10.45
C ALA A 152 19.67 1.36 -9.63
N PHE A 153 20.26 0.95 -8.51
CA PHE A 153 19.70 -0.07 -7.60
C PHE A 153 19.33 -1.41 -8.25
N ALA A 154 19.80 -1.71 -9.47
CA ALA A 154 19.40 -2.90 -10.23
C ALA A 154 19.54 -4.21 -9.44
N PHE A 155 20.54 -4.31 -8.57
CA PHE A 155 20.80 -5.43 -7.67
C PHE A 155 20.92 -4.96 -6.21
N ALA A 156 20.28 -3.84 -5.85
CA ALA A 156 20.30 -3.37 -4.46
C ALA A 156 19.63 -4.40 -3.53
N ASN A 157 20.07 -4.45 -2.27
CA ASN A 157 19.53 -5.35 -1.26
C ASN A 157 19.62 -6.87 -1.58
N CYS A 158 20.40 -7.28 -2.59
CA CYS A 158 20.74 -8.70 -2.83
C CYS A 158 21.79 -9.20 -1.84
N ARG A 159 21.42 -9.27 -0.56
CA ARG A 159 22.35 -9.55 0.57
C ARG A 159 23.02 -10.95 0.50
N GLY A 160 22.46 -11.87 -0.29
CA GLY A 160 23.03 -13.19 -0.58
C GLY A 160 24.19 -13.18 -1.56
N LEU A 161 24.47 -12.07 -2.26
CA LEU A 161 25.45 -12.03 -3.34
C LEU A 161 26.87 -12.32 -2.82
N ARG A 162 27.60 -13.20 -3.53
CA ARG A 162 28.97 -13.63 -3.20
C ARG A 162 29.91 -13.55 -4.38
N GLU A 163 29.42 -13.71 -5.61
CA GLU A 163 30.26 -13.67 -6.82
C GLU A 163 29.60 -12.84 -7.93
N VAL A 164 30.41 -12.03 -8.62
CA VAL A 164 30.00 -11.33 -9.85
C VAL A 164 31.06 -11.59 -10.91
N ARG A 165 30.66 -12.13 -12.05
CA ARG A 165 31.54 -12.51 -13.16
C ARG A 165 31.18 -11.73 -14.42
N LEU A 166 32.19 -11.16 -15.07
CA LEU A 166 32.06 -10.49 -16.36
C LEU A 166 33.09 -11.01 -17.34
N SER A 167 32.69 -11.22 -18.59
CA SER A 167 33.59 -11.54 -19.71
C SER A 167 34.17 -10.29 -20.40
N ALA A 168 33.59 -9.11 -20.15
CA ALA A 168 33.92 -7.88 -20.86
C ALA A 168 35.29 -7.30 -20.45
N VAL A 169 36.14 -7.03 -21.45
CA VAL A 169 37.46 -6.39 -21.27
C VAL A 169 37.33 -4.90 -20.95
N ILE A 170 36.35 -4.23 -21.57
CA ILE A 170 35.98 -2.86 -21.25
C ILE A 170 34.85 -2.92 -20.21
N PRO A 171 35.01 -2.29 -19.03
CA PRO A 171 33.96 -2.29 -18.01
C PRO A 171 32.65 -1.73 -18.58
N PRO A 172 31.53 -2.47 -18.47
CA PRO A 172 30.26 -1.95 -18.93
C PRO A 172 29.77 -0.82 -18.02
N VAL A 173 28.86 0.01 -18.53
CA VAL A 173 28.27 1.11 -17.74
C VAL A 173 27.48 0.54 -16.57
N CYS A 174 27.82 0.93 -15.34
CA CYS A 174 27.18 0.50 -14.11
C CYS A 174 26.94 1.73 -13.22
N ALA A 175 25.72 1.88 -12.70
CA ALA A 175 25.42 2.94 -11.74
C ALA A 175 26.17 2.73 -10.42
N ASP A 176 26.65 3.81 -9.78
CA ASP A 176 27.38 3.73 -8.51
C ASP A 176 26.57 3.05 -7.39
N ASN A 177 25.24 3.16 -7.43
CA ASN A 177 24.32 2.58 -6.45
C ASN A 177 23.64 1.29 -6.95
N ALA A 178 24.15 0.65 -8.00
CA ALA A 178 23.57 -0.59 -8.55
C ALA A 178 23.49 -1.73 -7.53
N PHE A 179 24.44 -1.78 -6.58
CA PHE A 179 24.60 -2.82 -5.55
C PHE A 179 24.41 -2.27 -4.12
N ASP A 180 23.62 -1.20 -3.95
CA ASP A 180 23.40 -0.58 -2.63
C ASP A 180 22.85 -1.60 -1.61
N GLY A 181 23.24 -1.47 -0.34
CA GLY A 181 22.83 -2.40 0.71
C GLY A 181 23.55 -3.76 0.70
N ILE A 182 24.61 -3.92 -0.10
CA ILE A 182 25.47 -5.12 -0.14
C ILE A 182 26.86 -4.78 0.42
N ASP A 183 27.39 -5.65 1.29
CA ASP A 183 28.79 -5.59 1.71
C ASP A 183 29.69 -6.13 0.59
N LEU A 184 30.05 -5.26 -0.36
CA LEU A 184 30.86 -5.62 -1.53
C LEU A 184 32.27 -6.11 -1.18
N SER A 185 32.77 -5.84 0.04
CA SER A 185 34.06 -6.39 0.49
C SER A 185 34.05 -7.93 0.60
N ARG A 186 32.85 -8.51 0.70
CA ARG A 186 32.61 -9.97 0.74
C ARG A 186 32.21 -10.56 -0.60
N VAL A 187 32.17 -9.75 -1.67
CA VAL A 187 31.75 -10.18 -3.00
C VAL A 187 32.97 -10.27 -3.92
N LYS A 188 33.19 -11.46 -4.48
CA LYS A 188 34.29 -11.71 -5.42
C LYS A 188 33.92 -11.19 -6.82
N LEU A 189 34.64 -10.17 -7.29
CA LEU A 189 34.53 -9.68 -8.66
C LEU A 189 35.54 -10.40 -9.57
N ILE A 190 35.04 -11.14 -10.56
CA ILE A 190 35.83 -11.90 -11.54
C ILE A 190 35.73 -11.24 -12.90
N VAL A 191 36.87 -10.75 -13.41
CA VAL A 191 37.01 -10.05 -14.70
C VAL A 191 38.27 -10.54 -15.42
N PRO A 192 38.39 -10.35 -16.76
CA PRO A 192 39.61 -10.68 -17.49
C PRO A 192 40.84 -10.02 -16.86
N THR A 193 41.97 -10.74 -16.77
CA THR A 193 43.18 -10.26 -16.09
C THR A 193 43.64 -8.89 -16.58
N GLN A 194 43.61 -8.67 -17.89
CA GLN A 194 43.96 -7.40 -18.53
C GLN A 194 43.00 -6.23 -18.21
N ALA A 195 41.77 -6.53 -17.80
CA ALA A 195 40.74 -5.53 -17.52
C ALA A 195 40.75 -5.03 -16.06
N LYS A 196 41.47 -5.70 -15.15
CA LYS A 196 41.46 -5.40 -13.71
C LYS A 196 41.68 -3.92 -13.38
N LYS A 197 42.61 -3.25 -14.07
CA LYS A 197 42.89 -1.82 -13.87
C LYS A 197 41.71 -0.93 -14.31
N ALA A 198 41.04 -1.28 -15.41
CA ALA A 198 39.89 -0.53 -15.90
C ALA A 198 38.70 -0.62 -14.94
N TYR A 199 38.40 -1.82 -14.41
CA TYR A 199 37.30 -2.02 -13.45
C TYR A 199 37.52 -1.26 -12.13
N ARG A 200 38.76 -1.11 -11.67
CA ARG A 200 39.08 -0.32 -10.46
C ARG A 200 38.70 1.16 -10.56
N ASN A 201 38.59 1.70 -11.77
CA ASN A 201 38.29 3.11 -12.01
C ASN A 201 36.86 3.34 -12.54
N ALA A 202 36.17 2.30 -12.98
CA ALA A 202 34.85 2.42 -13.58
C ALA A 202 33.77 2.61 -12.50
N SER A 203 32.80 3.50 -12.76
CA SER A 203 31.65 3.74 -11.87
C SER A 203 30.88 2.44 -11.60
N GLY A 204 30.35 2.30 -10.38
CA GLY A 204 29.74 1.07 -9.85
C GLY A 204 30.77 -0.02 -9.54
N TRP A 205 31.65 -0.36 -10.49
CA TRP A 205 32.63 -1.44 -10.36
C TRP A 205 33.76 -1.13 -9.37
N ARG A 206 34.17 0.13 -9.28
CA ARG A 206 35.18 0.60 -8.31
C ARG A 206 34.81 0.26 -6.87
N ASN A 207 33.52 0.15 -6.56
CA ASN A 207 33.00 -0.13 -5.22
C ASN A 207 33.36 -1.54 -4.70
N PHE A 208 33.77 -2.47 -5.58
CA PHE A 208 34.30 -3.78 -5.19
C PHE A 208 35.74 -3.73 -4.66
N PHE A 209 36.44 -2.61 -4.81
CA PHE A 209 37.85 -2.45 -4.43
C PHE A 209 38.06 -1.46 -3.28
N GLY A 210 37.00 -0.78 -2.86
CA GLY A 210 37.06 0.25 -1.83
C GLY A 210 35.73 0.97 -1.70
N HIS A 211 35.56 1.66 -0.57
CA HIS A 211 34.38 2.46 -0.33
C HIS A 211 34.50 3.80 -1.06
N HIS A 212 33.57 4.08 -1.98
CA HIS A 212 33.50 5.36 -2.69
C HIS A 212 32.18 6.03 -2.37
N GLU A 213 32.21 7.04 -1.49
CA GLU A 213 31.01 7.78 -1.11
C GLU A 213 30.69 8.88 -2.10
N THR A 214 29.48 8.84 -2.65
CA THR A 214 28.84 10.03 -3.22
C THR A 214 28.37 10.92 -2.08
N LYS A 215 28.93 12.14 -2.01
CA LYS A 215 28.53 13.13 -1.00
C LYS A 215 27.02 13.35 -1.08
N ASN A 216 26.32 13.07 0.02
CA ASN A 216 24.91 13.40 0.15
C ASN A 216 24.79 14.89 0.50
N VAL A 217 24.61 15.72 -0.52
CA VAL A 217 24.42 17.17 -0.36
C VAL A 217 22.93 17.47 -0.37
N CYS A 218 22.43 17.99 0.75
CA CYS A 218 21.05 18.42 0.88
C CYS A 218 20.80 19.68 0.04
N ASP A 219 19.76 19.63 -0.79
CA ASP A 219 19.17 20.81 -1.44
C ASP A 219 17.72 20.99 -0.95
N PRO A 220 17.50 21.79 0.11
CA PRO A 220 16.19 21.90 0.74
C PRO A 220 15.07 22.40 -0.18
N GLU A 221 15.41 23.18 -1.21
CA GLU A 221 14.42 23.75 -2.15
C GLU A 221 13.81 22.66 -3.06
N HIS A 222 14.48 21.52 -3.20
CA HIS A 222 14.17 20.45 -4.14
C HIS A 222 13.93 19.08 -3.47
N LEU A 223 13.48 19.05 -2.21
CA LEU A 223 13.37 17.79 -1.45
C LEU A 223 12.09 17.59 -0.66
N LEU A 224 11.51 18.65 -0.11
CA LEU A 224 10.48 18.53 0.93
C LEU A 224 9.10 18.24 0.35
N VAL A 225 8.50 17.10 0.71
CA VAL A 225 7.10 16.74 0.41
C VAL A 225 6.41 16.26 1.69
N PRO A 226 5.36 16.93 2.19
CA PRO A 226 4.75 18.14 1.65
C PRO A 226 5.65 19.36 1.66
N ARG A 227 5.39 20.32 0.76
CA ARG A 227 6.08 21.61 0.77
C ARG A 227 5.70 22.43 2.01
N PRO A 228 6.67 22.92 2.79
CA PRO A 228 6.37 23.70 3.98
C PRO A 228 5.76 25.07 3.63
N LEU A 229 4.98 25.61 4.58
CA LEU A 229 4.39 26.95 4.50
C LEU A 229 5.48 28.01 4.23
N LYS A 230 6.58 27.96 4.99
CA LYS A 230 7.73 28.84 4.83
C LYS A 230 9.04 28.07 4.89
N LEU A 231 9.96 28.36 3.97
CA LEU A 231 11.34 27.86 3.93
C LEU A 231 12.28 29.01 3.55
N GLU A 232 13.30 29.25 4.36
CA GLU A 232 14.39 30.18 4.08
C GLU A 232 15.73 29.45 4.18
N VAL A 233 16.56 29.50 3.13
CA VAL A 233 17.89 28.86 3.09
C VAL A 233 18.98 29.92 3.07
N TYR A 234 19.87 29.91 4.06
CA TYR A 234 20.92 30.92 4.23
C TYR A 234 22.25 30.47 3.62
N LYS A 235 22.37 30.53 2.28
CA LYS A 235 23.53 30.01 1.51
C LYS A 235 24.89 30.62 1.90
N SER A 236 24.90 31.83 2.49
CA SER A 236 26.12 32.51 2.97
C SER A 236 26.56 32.11 4.38
N LYS A 237 25.76 31.32 5.11
CA LYS A 237 26.06 30.83 6.46
C LYS A 237 26.69 29.45 6.39
N LEU A 238 27.50 29.13 7.40
CA LEU A 238 28.13 27.82 7.52
C LEU A 238 27.07 26.71 7.65
N ALA A 239 27.32 25.57 7.03
CA ALA A 239 26.49 24.37 7.16
C ALA A 239 26.81 23.64 8.47
N LEU A 240 25.78 23.05 9.09
CA LEU A 240 25.96 22.14 10.21
C LEU A 240 26.65 20.87 9.73
N GLN A 241 27.69 20.44 10.44
CA GLN A 241 28.41 19.20 10.17
C GLN A 241 27.91 18.10 11.10
N TRP A 242 27.32 17.03 10.57
CA TRP A 242 26.71 15.97 11.39
C TRP A 242 27.71 15.25 12.30
N LYS A 243 28.98 15.16 11.87
CA LYS A 243 30.08 14.58 12.65
C LYS A 243 30.39 15.37 13.94
N ASP A 244 30.02 16.64 14.00
CA ASP A 244 30.33 17.53 15.12
C ASP A 244 29.16 17.62 16.11
N VAL A 245 27.96 17.16 15.72
CA VAL A 245 26.78 17.11 16.60
C VAL A 245 27.05 16.17 17.79
N ALA A 246 26.79 16.66 19.01
CA ALA A 246 27.07 15.95 20.25
C ALA A 246 25.90 15.06 20.71
N GLY A 247 24.65 15.45 20.42
CA GLY A 247 23.47 14.64 20.74
C GLY A 247 22.13 15.37 20.61
N VAL A 248 21.11 14.77 21.23
CA VAL A 248 19.72 15.27 21.26
C VAL A 248 19.34 15.66 22.69
N GLU A 249 18.81 16.87 22.83
CA GLU A 249 18.28 17.44 24.06
C GLU A 249 16.77 17.65 23.90
N ALA A 250 15.99 17.17 24.86
CA ALA A 250 14.53 17.29 24.87
C ALA A 250 14.02 17.20 26.32
N PRO A 251 12.92 17.91 26.66
CA PRO A 251 12.20 17.73 27.91
C PRO A 251 11.55 16.34 27.99
N GLN A 252 11.12 15.93 29.19
CA GLN A 252 10.60 14.57 29.45
C GLN A 252 9.34 14.26 28.63
N GLU A 253 8.50 15.27 28.42
CA GLU A 253 7.26 15.23 27.63
C GLU A 253 7.51 14.92 26.14
N LEU A 254 8.76 15.09 25.67
CA LEU A 254 9.19 14.81 24.31
C LEU A 254 10.11 13.57 24.23
N SER A 255 9.96 12.63 25.17
CA SER A 255 10.78 11.41 25.22
C SER A 255 10.64 10.52 23.98
N ASN A 256 9.43 10.40 23.43
CA ASN A 256 9.19 9.70 22.15
C ASN A 256 9.88 10.43 20.99
N GLU A 257 9.73 11.76 20.91
CA GLU A 257 10.31 12.57 19.84
C GLU A 257 11.84 12.58 19.91
N LYS A 258 12.40 12.53 21.13
CA LYS A 258 13.83 12.33 21.34
C LYS A 258 14.31 11.00 20.76
N MET A 259 13.58 9.91 21.00
CA MET A 259 13.88 8.59 20.41
C MET A 259 13.82 8.66 18.88
N GLN A 260 12.81 9.32 18.31
CA GLN A 260 12.69 9.51 16.86
C GLN A 260 13.86 10.34 16.29
N ALA A 261 14.27 11.41 16.97
CA ALA A 261 15.43 12.19 16.58
C ALA A 261 16.72 11.37 16.62
N GLU A 262 16.96 10.59 17.68
CA GLU A 262 18.12 9.71 17.78
C GLU A 262 18.12 8.63 16.68
N ARG A 263 16.95 8.06 16.35
CA ARG A 263 16.77 7.15 15.21
C ARG A 263 17.17 7.83 13.89
N ILE A 264 16.61 9.00 13.60
CA ILE A 264 16.91 9.76 12.37
C ILE A 264 18.41 10.03 12.26
N LEU A 265 19.03 10.52 13.34
CA LEU A 265 20.46 10.81 13.36
C LEU A 265 21.30 9.56 13.08
N GLY A 266 20.97 8.42 13.70
CA GLY A 266 21.70 7.16 13.52
C GLY A 266 21.50 6.51 12.15
N GLU A 267 20.29 6.59 11.58
CA GLU A 267 19.93 5.96 10.31
C GLU A 267 20.33 6.81 9.10
N ARG A 268 20.18 8.14 9.20
CA ARG A 268 20.22 9.05 8.05
C ARG A 268 21.45 9.94 7.98
N THR A 269 22.32 9.92 8.99
CA THR A 269 23.48 10.82 9.03
C THR A 269 24.77 10.09 9.41
N VAL A 270 25.90 10.78 9.30
CA VAL A 270 27.20 10.29 9.79
C VAL A 270 27.44 10.56 11.28
N TYR A 271 26.45 11.12 11.99
CA TYR A 271 26.52 11.38 13.43
C TYR A 271 26.93 10.14 14.22
N LYS A 272 27.78 10.36 15.21
CA LYS A 272 28.12 9.37 16.24
C LYS A 272 28.06 10.07 17.59
N LYS A 273 27.31 9.49 18.52
CA LYS A 273 27.15 10.01 19.88
C LYS A 273 28.52 10.25 20.53
N SER A 274 28.74 11.47 21.02
CA SER A 274 30.00 11.91 21.59
C SER A 274 29.77 12.53 22.97
N ARG A 275 30.74 12.38 23.88
CA ARG A 275 30.73 13.06 25.19
C ARG A 275 31.35 14.46 25.13
N LYS A 276 31.86 14.88 23.96
CA LYS A 276 32.46 16.20 23.77
C LYS A 276 31.37 17.26 23.65
N ALA A 277 31.67 18.49 24.09
CA ALA A 277 30.83 19.63 23.80
C ALA A 277 30.75 19.87 22.28
N GLY A 278 29.57 20.19 21.78
CA GLY A 278 29.33 20.43 20.36
C GLY A 278 27.89 20.87 20.08
N PRO A 279 27.54 21.13 18.81
CA PRO A 279 26.17 21.38 18.37
C PRO A 279 25.18 20.32 18.88
N MET A 280 23.97 20.75 19.22
CA MET A 280 22.90 19.87 19.71
C MET A 280 21.68 19.95 18.79
N VAL A 281 20.91 18.86 18.73
CA VAL A 281 19.52 18.88 18.25
C VAL A 281 18.62 19.10 19.46
N ARG A 282 17.94 20.25 19.52
CA ARG A 282 17.08 20.64 20.65
C ARG A 282 15.62 20.55 20.24
N LEU A 283 14.85 19.79 21.01
CA LEU A 283 13.40 19.66 20.86
C LEU A 283 12.73 20.42 22.00
N ALA A 284 11.71 21.23 21.70
CA ALA A 284 10.99 21.97 22.73
C ALA A 284 9.51 22.15 22.36
N LEU A 285 8.68 22.34 23.40
CA LEU A 285 7.30 22.76 23.22
C LEU A 285 7.22 24.29 23.14
N ASP A 286 6.35 24.81 22.29
CA ASP A 286 6.09 26.25 22.12
C ASP A 286 4.58 26.52 22.08
N LYS A 287 4.04 27.01 23.19
CA LYS A 287 2.60 27.27 23.34
C LYS A 287 2.12 28.54 22.62
N SER A 288 3.01 29.38 22.07
CA SER A 288 2.60 30.55 21.30
C SER A 288 2.14 30.20 19.87
N LEU A 289 2.51 29.03 19.35
CA LEU A 289 1.98 28.50 18.09
C LEU A 289 0.49 28.21 18.27
N THR A 290 -0.34 28.46 17.24
CA THR A 290 -1.81 28.41 17.38
C THR A 290 -2.43 27.09 16.92
N ASN A 291 -1.77 26.33 16.06
CA ASN A 291 -2.22 25.03 15.56
C ASN A 291 -1.46 23.90 16.27
N ASP A 292 -2.16 22.82 16.63
CA ASP A 292 -1.60 21.70 17.42
C ASP A 292 -0.53 20.90 16.68
N GLU A 293 -0.49 20.95 15.36
CA GLU A 293 0.51 20.29 14.52
C GLU A 293 1.53 21.31 13.93
N ALA A 294 1.47 22.59 14.32
CA ALA A 294 2.40 23.62 13.84
C ALA A 294 3.77 23.53 14.51
N TYR A 295 4.83 23.71 13.72
CA TYR A 295 6.21 23.67 14.18
C TYR A 295 7.11 24.72 13.51
N THR A 296 8.25 24.97 14.14
CA THR A 296 9.40 25.66 13.55
C THR A 296 10.63 24.77 13.59
N LEU A 297 11.48 24.89 12.58
CA LEU A 297 12.76 24.18 12.50
C LEU A 297 13.85 25.16 12.09
N GLN A 298 14.87 25.32 12.93
CA GLN A 298 16.01 26.20 12.69
C GLN A 298 17.30 25.38 12.67
N VAL A 299 18.10 25.56 11.63
CA VAL A 299 19.42 24.94 11.46
C VAL A 299 20.47 26.04 11.37
N THR A 300 21.51 25.91 12.20
CA THR A 300 22.73 26.72 12.15
C THR A 300 23.94 25.81 12.28
N ASP A 301 25.15 26.32 12.05
CA ASP A 301 26.40 25.63 12.37
C ASP A 301 26.56 25.29 13.86
N LYS A 302 25.78 25.95 14.75
CA LYS A 302 25.76 25.72 16.20
C LYS A 302 24.73 24.68 16.64
N GLY A 303 23.91 24.15 15.73
CA GLY A 303 22.95 23.08 16.01
C GLY A 303 21.58 23.29 15.39
N ILE A 304 20.63 22.45 15.80
CA ILE A 304 19.25 22.40 15.32
C ILE A 304 18.31 22.68 16.48
N THR A 305 17.28 23.48 16.25
CA THR A 305 16.15 23.65 17.19
C THR A 305 14.85 23.35 16.47
N ILE A 306 14.04 22.44 17.02
CA ILE A 306 12.70 22.12 16.55
C ILE A 306 11.73 22.44 17.69
N LYS A 307 10.75 23.31 17.40
CA LYS A 307 9.72 23.69 18.36
C LYS A 307 8.34 23.37 17.80
N GLY A 308 7.46 22.82 18.61
CA GLY A 308 6.07 22.54 18.21
C GLY A 308 5.10 22.78 19.36
N ARG A 309 3.82 23.03 19.06
CA ARG A 309 2.79 23.26 20.10
C ARG A 309 2.54 22.02 20.95
N THR A 310 2.61 20.85 20.31
CA THR A 310 2.41 19.51 20.87
C THR A 310 3.58 18.59 20.51
N PRO A 311 3.68 17.40 21.13
CA PRO A 311 4.61 16.37 20.68
C PRO A 311 4.46 15.98 19.19
N ALA A 312 3.22 15.93 18.68
CA ALA A 312 2.95 15.64 17.26
C ALA A 312 3.55 16.70 16.33
N ALA A 313 3.42 17.98 16.68
CA ALA A 313 4.07 19.06 15.94
C ALA A 313 5.60 18.92 15.89
N VAL A 314 6.24 18.61 17.01
CA VAL A 314 7.69 18.37 17.06
C VAL A 314 8.06 17.17 16.18
N PHE A 315 7.26 16.09 16.22
CA PHE A 315 7.43 14.94 15.36
C PHE A 315 7.34 15.29 13.87
N TYR A 316 6.42 16.15 13.44
CA TYR A 316 6.36 16.60 12.04
C TYR A 316 7.57 17.44 11.63
N GLY A 317 8.12 18.23 12.56
CA GLY A 317 9.43 18.87 12.38
C GLY A 317 10.56 17.86 12.19
N LEU A 318 10.53 16.74 12.91
CA LEU A 318 11.47 15.64 12.72
C LEU A 318 11.28 14.90 11.39
N MET A 319 10.06 14.74 10.89
CA MET A 319 9.83 14.17 9.56
C MET A 319 10.38 15.07 8.46
N THR A 320 10.27 16.39 8.61
CA THR A 320 10.94 17.36 7.74
C THR A 320 12.47 17.25 7.85
N LEU A 321 13.03 17.13 9.06
CA LEU A 321 14.46 16.90 9.26
C LEU A 321 14.95 15.60 8.59
N GLU A 322 14.18 14.53 8.72
CA GLU A 322 14.50 13.24 8.12
C GLU A 322 14.57 13.35 6.59
N GLN A 323 13.61 14.03 5.96
CA GLN A 323 13.68 14.32 4.53
C GLN A 323 14.91 15.14 4.19
N LEU A 324 15.22 16.21 4.93
CA LEU A 324 16.45 16.97 4.70
C LEU A 324 17.73 16.09 4.77
N CYS A 325 17.73 15.05 5.59
CA CYS A 325 18.84 14.11 5.72
C CYS A 325 18.91 13.08 4.58
N ILE A 326 17.84 12.82 3.81
CA ILE A 326 17.95 11.93 2.65
C ILE A 326 18.71 12.62 1.51
N GLY A 327 18.70 13.96 1.45
CA GLY A 327 19.32 14.78 0.42
C GLY A 327 18.89 14.36 -0.99
N ASN A 328 19.79 13.81 -1.80
CA ASN A 328 19.45 13.37 -3.16
C ASN A 328 18.79 11.98 -3.23
N GLY A 329 18.56 11.32 -2.09
CA GLY A 329 17.89 10.01 -1.98
C GLY A 329 18.76 8.80 -2.37
N VAL A 330 19.86 9.01 -3.09
CA VAL A 330 20.70 7.91 -3.59
C VAL A 330 21.80 7.47 -2.62
N SER A 331 22.19 8.33 -1.68
CA SER A 331 23.19 8.04 -0.65
C SER A 331 22.54 7.79 0.71
N ALA A 332 23.04 6.80 1.46
CA ALA A 332 22.43 6.39 2.72
C ALA A 332 22.54 7.42 3.87
N ARG A 333 23.62 8.21 3.91
CA ARG A 333 23.93 9.08 5.06
C ARG A 333 24.29 10.50 4.65
N SER A 334 23.62 11.47 5.27
CA SER A 334 23.94 12.88 5.20
C SER A 334 25.22 13.22 5.96
N VAL A 335 26.07 14.05 5.36
CA VAL A 335 27.33 14.52 5.96
C VAL A 335 27.22 15.93 6.55
N GLN A 336 26.35 16.75 5.98
CA GLN A 336 26.10 18.13 6.43
C GLN A 336 24.67 18.57 6.12
N LEU A 337 24.22 19.62 6.78
CA LEU A 337 22.92 20.26 6.55
C LEU A 337 23.07 21.78 6.42
N PRO A 338 22.56 22.43 5.35
CA PRO A 338 22.68 23.87 5.20
C PRO A 338 21.90 24.63 6.28
N SER A 339 22.38 25.82 6.64
CA SER A 339 21.67 26.73 7.54
C SER A 339 20.33 27.15 6.92
N LEU A 340 19.24 26.99 7.66
CA LEU A 340 17.88 27.25 7.18
C LEU A 340 16.89 27.52 8.32
N TYR A 341 15.73 28.05 7.96
CA TYR A 341 14.60 28.24 8.86
C TYR A 341 13.29 27.83 8.17
N ILE A 342 12.46 27.06 8.89
CA ILE A 342 11.15 26.58 8.45
C ILE A 342 10.10 26.96 9.48
N VAL A 343 8.94 27.40 9.00
CA VAL A 343 7.68 27.53 9.75
C VAL A 343 6.63 26.75 8.98
N ASP A 344 5.88 25.90 9.65
CA ASP A 344 4.99 24.98 8.96
C ASP A 344 3.84 24.50 9.83
N GLN A 345 2.73 24.16 9.18
CA GLN A 345 1.50 23.64 9.79
C GLN A 345 0.64 22.97 8.70
N PRO A 346 -0.23 22.01 9.05
CA PRO A 346 -1.12 21.36 8.10
C PRO A 346 -2.25 22.28 7.62
N ARG A 347 -2.87 21.90 6.50
CA ARG A 347 -4.10 22.51 5.99
C ARG A 347 -5.35 21.80 6.50
N THR A 348 -5.30 20.48 6.63
CA THR A 348 -6.42 19.66 7.12
C THR A 348 -6.05 18.93 8.41
N ALA A 349 -7.05 18.65 9.26
CA ALA A 349 -6.83 18.00 10.55
C ALA A 349 -6.49 16.51 10.41
N ILE A 350 -7.14 15.82 9.47
CA ILE A 350 -6.88 14.40 9.18
C ILE A 350 -6.25 14.26 7.80
N ARG A 351 -5.20 13.44 7.73
CA ARG A 351 -4.55 12.99 6.50
C ARG A 351 -4.43 11.48 6.62
N GLU A 352 -5.24 10.79 5.84
CA GLU A 352 -5.46 9.35 5.99
C GLU A 352 -4.95 8.56 4.78
N LEU A 353 -4.44 7.35 5.04
CA LEU A 353 -4.39 6.28 4.05
C LEU A 353 -5.20 5.10 4.58
N MET A 354 -6.03 4.52 3.73
CA MET A 354 -6.79 3.30 4.00
C MET A 354 -6.10 2.10 3.37
N VAL A 355 -6.02 0.98 4.08
CA VAL A 355 -5.59 -0.31 3.54
C VAL A 355 -6.66 -1.39 3.77
N ASP A 356 -6.76 -2.29 2.81
CA ASP A 356 -7.74 -3.39 2.80
C ASP A 356 -7.03 -4.73 3.04
N PRO A 357 -7.02 -5.25 4.28
CA PRO A 357 -6.59 -6.62 4.59
C PRO A 357 -7.65 -7.70 4.28
N VAL A 358 -8.86 -7.35 3.84
CA VAL A 358 -9.94 -8.31 3.60
C VAL A 358 -9.75 -9.01 2.26
N ARG A 359 -9.60 -8.24 1.17
CA ARG A 359 -9.46 -8.81 -0.17
C ARG A 359 -8.08 -9.47 -0.34
N HIS A 360 -7.01 -8.95 0.24
CA HIS A 360 -5.75 -9.69 0.46
C HIS A 360 -5.16 -9.37 1.85
N PHE A 361 -4.87 -10.40 2.63
CA PHE A 361 -4.39 -10.23 4.00
C PHE A 361 -2.99 -9.59 4.07
N ILE A 362 -2.84 -8.59 4.93
CA ILE A 362 -1.57 -7.89 5.17
C ILE A 362 -0.93 -8.44 6.46
N PRO A 363 0.28 -9.02 6.41
CA PRO A 363 0.97 -9.49 7.61
C PRO A 363 1.14 -8.37 8.65
N PHE A 364 1.03 -8.71 9.94
CA PHE A 364 1.06 -7.73 11.04
C PHE A 364 2.30 -6.82 11.04
N ASN A 365 3.49 -7.38 10.79
CA ASN A 365 4.73 -6.59 10.75
C ASN A 365 4.81 -5.67 9.53
N ASP A 366 4.17 -6.06 8.42
CA ASP A 366 4.14 -5.24 7.21
C ASP A 366 3.23 -4.03 7.40
N LEU A 367 2.12 -4.20 8.13
CA LEU A 367 1.25 -3.10 8.53
C LEU A 367 1.98 -2.06 9.41
N LYS A 368 2.80 -2.53 10.36
CA LYS A 368 3.70 -1.65 11.14
C LYS A 368 4.69 -0.91 10.23
N GLY A 369 5.26 -1.59 9.23
CA GLY A 369 6.14 -0.97 8.24
C GLY A 369 5.44 0.16 7.48
N PHE A 370 4.18 -0.05 7.09
CA PHE A 370 3.40 0.94 6.33
C PHE A 370 3.13 2.23 7.13
N ILE A 371 2.85 2.09 8.43
CA ILE A 371 2.71 3.23 9.37
C ILE A 371 3.96 4.10 9.39
N VAL A 372 5.14 3.47 9.45
CA VAL A 372 6.41 4.22 9.45
C VAL A 372 6.57 5.01 8.16
N GLU A 373 6.23 4.41 7.01
CA GLU A 373 6.39 5.07 5.72
C GLU A 373 5.39 6.23 5.54
N MET A 374 4.12 6.04 5.85
CA MET A 374 3.12 7.11 5.73
C MET A 374 3.42 8.30 6.67
N ALA A 375 3.91 8.04 7.89
CA ALA A 375 4.26 9.08 8.85
C ALA A 375 5.37 10.01 8.33
N ARG A 376 6.30 9.53 7.48
CA ARG A 376 7.35 10.35 6.84
C ARG A 376 6.79 11.47 5.97
N TYR A 377 5.57 11.29 5.47
CA TYR A 377 4.83 12.27 4.67
C TYR A 377 3.74 12.97 5.48
N LYS A 378 3.80 12.84 6.81
CA LYS A 378 2.92 13.51 7.78
C LYS A 378 1.46 13.06 7.74
N PHE A 379 1.17 11.88 7.19
CA PHE A 379 -0.12 11.22 7.44
C PHE A 379 -0.27 10.92 8.93
N ASN A 380 -1.48 11.10 9.47
CA ASN A 380 -1.77 10.96 10.90
C ASN A 380 -2.93 10.01 11.21
N ALA A 381 -3.51 9.37 10.19
CA ALA A 381 -4.54 8.34 10.36
C ALA A 381 -4.30 7.17 9.40
N LEU A 382 -4.34 5.94 9.94
CA LEU A 382 -4.44 4.70 9.19
C LEU A 382 -5.86 4.19 9.33
N HIS A 383 -6.58 4.09 8.21
CA HIS A 383 -7.91 3.49 8.16
C HIS A 383 -7.77 2.01 7.78
N LEU A 384 -8.27 1.13 8.64
CA LEU A 384 -8.23 -0.32 8.46
C LEU A 384 -9.61 -0.84 8.07
N HIS A 385 -9.76 -1.21 6.80
CA HIS A 385 -10.93 -1.89 6.28
C HIS A 385 -10.91 -3.37 6.70
N LEU A 386 -11.52 -3.71 7.84
CA LEU A 386 -11.28 -4.99 8.52
C LEU A 386 -12.26 -6.11 8.18
N VAL A 387 -13.39 -5.80 7.56
CA VAL A 387 -14.45 -6.76 7.24
C VAL A 387 -15.05 -6.42 5.88
N ASP A 388 -15.35 -7.45 5.09
CA ASP A 388 -16.05 -7.34 3.80
C ASP A 388 -16.64 -8.72 3.43
N ASP A 389 -17.26 -8.83 2.26
CA ASP A 389 -17.89 -10.05 1.77
C ASP A 389 -16.95 -11.27 1.72
N GLN A 390 -15.69 -11.03 1.39
CA GLN A 390 -14.70 -12.08 1.17
C GLN A 390 -13.96 -12.47 2.45
N GLY A 391 -14.12 -11.76 3.57
CA GLY A 391 -13.51 -12.19 4.83
C GLY A 391 -13.66 -11.24 6.01
N TRP A 392 -13.41 -11.81 7.19
CA TRP A 392 -13.41 -11.11 8.46
C TRP A 392 -12.01 -11.16 9.09
N ARG A 393 -11.40 -9.99 9.38
CA ARG A 393 -9.97 -9.89 9.70
C ARG A 393 -9.64 -9.49 11.13
N ILE A 394 -10.62 -9.29 12.00
CA ILE A 394 -10.36 -8.90 13.40
C ILE A 394 -11.03 -9.85 14.39
N GLU A 395 -10.30 -10.24 15.43
CA GLU A 395 -10.87 -11.05 16.51
C GLU A 395 -11.96 -10.29 17.28
N ILE A 396 -13.15 -10.91 17.33
CA ILE A 396 -14.23 -10.53 18.25
C ILE A 396 -14.43 -11.71 19.18
N LYS A 397 -14.06 -11.55 20.45
CA LYS A 397 -13.98 -12.66 21.41
C LYS A 397 -15.34 -13.30 21.65
N LYS A 398 -16.42 -12.52 21.58
CA LYS A 398 -17.78 -13.05 21.70
C LYS A 398 -18.24 -13.89 20.50
N TYR A 399 -17.60 -13.74 19.34
CA TYR A 399 -17.96 -14.41 18.08
C TYR A 399 -16.73 -15.05 17.41
N PRO A 400 -16.11 -16.07 18.04
CA PRO A 400 -14.92 -16.72 17.50
C PRO A 400 -15.13 -17.33 16.11
N GLU A 401 -16.37 -17.68 15.75
CA GLU A 401 -16.73 -18.25 14.45
C GLU A 401 -16.38 -17.33 13.27
N LEU A 402 -16.35 -16.01 13.47
CA LEU A 402 -15.91 -15.04 12.46
C LEU A 402 -14.49 -15.34 11.99
N ILE A 403 -13.61 -15.72 12.92
CA ILE A 403 -12.25 -16.11 12.59
C ILE A 403 -12.21 -17.53 12.07
N GLU A 404 -12.84 -18.47 12.76
CA GLU A 404 -12.78 -19.90 12.41
C GLU A 404 -13.30 -20.20 10.99
N LYS A 405 -14.30 -19.45 10.53
CA LYS A 405 -15.01 -19.71 9.27
C LYS A 405 -14.76 -18.67 8.19
N ALA A 406 -14.48 -17.41 8.53
CA ALA A 406 -14.39 -16.33 7.55
C ALA A 406 -13.01 -15.65 7.43
N SER A 407 -11.98 -16.15 8.12
CA SER A 407 -10.60 -15.62 7.99
C SER A 407 -9.72 -16.38 6.98
N ASP A 408 -10.21 -17.47 6.38
CA ASP A 408 -9.44 -18.32 5.46
C ASP A 408 -10.31 -18.75 4.27
N ARG A 409 -9.83 -18.49 3.05
CA ARG A 409 -10.49 -18.90 1.81
C ARG A 409 -9.48 -19.29 0.74
N VAL A 410 -9.94 -20.05 -0.26
CA VAL A 410 -9.15 -20.39 -1.45
C VAL A 410 -9.78 -19.73 -2.66
N GLY A 411 -9.04 -18.77 -3.22
CA GLY A 411 -9.35 -18.08 -4.46
C GLY A 411 -10.04 -16.72 -4.27
N MET A 412 -9.92 -15.91 -5.31
CA MET A 412 -10.72 -14.71 -5.55
C MET A 412 -10.69 -14.39 -7.05
N ASP A 413 -11.86 -14.38 -7.70
CA ASP A 413 -11.99 -14.32 -9.16
C ASP A 413 -11.09 -15.36 -9.87
N ASP A 414 -10.14 -14.91 -10.69
CA ASP A 414 -9.20 -15.70 -11.47
C ASP A 414 -7.89 -15.97 -10.73
N MET A 415 -7.75 -15.52 -9.48
CA MET A 415 -6.58 -15.79 -8.63
C MET A 415 -6.87 -17.01 -7.75
N PRO A 416 -6.17 -18.16 -7.94
CA PRO A 416 -6.45 -19.40 -7.21
C PRO A 416 -5.80 -19.45 -5.81
N GLU A 417 -5.30 -18.32 -5.29
CA GLU A 417 -4.50 -18.28 -4.06
C GLU A 417 -5.33 -18.51 -2.79
N ARG A 418 -4.77 -19.24 -1.83
CA ARG A 418 -5.29 -19.27 -0.46
C ARG A 418 -4.96 -17.97 0.26
N ILE A 419 -6.00 -17.23 0.64
CA ILE A 419 -5.89 -15.97 1.38
C ILE A 419 -6.35 -16.26 2.80
N ARG A 420 -5.42 -16.20 3.75
CA ARG A 420 -5.68 -16.51 5.15
C ARG A 420 -5.03 -15.51 6.08
N GLY A 421 -5.67 -15.27 7.21
CA GLY A 421 -5.13 -14.45 8.28
C GLY A 421 -6.19 -13.54 8.89
N TYR A 422 -5.90 -13.12 10.12
CA TYR A 422 -6.64 -12.17 10.91
C TYR A 422 -5.71 -11.52 11.93
N TYR A 423 -6.17 -10.47 12.58
CA TYR A 423 -5.50 -9.80 13.67
C TYR A 423 -6.19 -10.13 14.99
N THR A 424 -5.40 -10.56 15.97
CA THR A 424 -5.91 -10.66 17.35
C THR A 424 -6.12 -9.26 17.93
N GLN A 425 -6.96 -9.15 18.95
CA GLN A 425 -7.13 -7.86 19.64
C GLN A 425 -5.82 -7.38 20.27
N ASP A 426 -4.97 -8.29 20.75
CA ASP A 426 -3.68 -7.93 21.34
C ASP A 426 -2.70 -7.41 20.28
N GLN A 427 -2.70 -7.98 19.08
CA GLN A 427 -1.98 -7.42 17.94
C GLN A 427 -2.50 -6.02 17.60
N MET A 428 -3.80 -5.79 17.60
CA MET A 428 -4.37 -4.46 17.32
C MET A 428 -4.04 -3.44 18.42
N ARG A 429 -4.11 -3.83 19.71
CA ARG A 429 -3.63 -2.98 20.82
C ARG A 429 -2.14 -2.66 20.69
N GLU A 430 -1.32 -3.63 20.27
CA GLU A 430 0.09 -3.40 19.96
C GLU A 430 0.26 -2.43 18.78
N LEU A 431 -0.50 -2.60 17.70
CA LEU A 431 -0.47 -1.73 16.53
C LEU A 431 -0.81 -0.29 16.91
N VAL A 432 -1.86 -0.09 17.69
CA VAL A 432 -2.28 1.22 18.20
C VAL A 432 -1.14 1.88 18.99
N ARG A 433 -0.52 1.15 19.94
CA ARG A 433 0.61 1.67 20.70
C ARG A 433 1.78 2.02 19.79
N PHE A 434 2.10 1.14 18.84
CA PHE A 434 3.17 1.38 17.88
C PHE A 434 2.89 2.61 16.99
N ALA A 435 1.66 2.73 16.47
CA ALA A 435 1.22 3.85 15.64
C ALA A 435 1.30 5.19 16.39
N SER A 436 0.98 5.18 17.68
CA SER A 436 1.08 6.38 18.53
C SER A 436 2.51 6.92 18.65
N MET A 437 3.54 6.08 18.55
CA MET A 437 4.94 6.53 18.51
C MET A 437 5.28 7.38 17.27
N TYR A 438 4.45 7.28 16.23
CA TYR A 438 4.53 8.02 14.98
C TYR A 438 3.39 9.04 14.82
N HIS A 439 2.63 9.31 15.89
CA HIS A 439 1.46 10.19 15.88
C HIS A 439 0.43 9.82 14.79
N VAL A 440 0.26 8.51 14.57
CA VAL A 440 -0.75 7.95 13.68
C VAL A 440 -1.84 7.30 14.52
N MET A 441 -3.09 7.73 14.34
CA MET A 441 -4.26 7.04 14.89
C MET A 441 -4.66 5.88 13.99
N VAL A 442 -5.22 4.81 14.55
CA VAL A 442 -5.75 3.67 13.80
C VAL A 442 -7.26 3.70 13.89
N ILE A 443 -7.92 3.92 12.76
CA ILE A 443 -9.39 4.00 12.62
C ILE A 443 -9.88 2.64 12.10
N PRO A 444 -10.61 1.84 12.90
CA PRO A 444 -11.18 0.59 12.43
C PRO A 444 -12.45 0.85 11.61
N GLU A 445 -12.64 0.04 10.57
CA GLU A 445 -13.89 -0.06 9.83
C GLU A 445 -14.55 -1.40 10.05
N ILE A 446 -15.87 -1.36 10.30
CA ILE A 446 -16.76 -2.49 10.08
C ILE A 446 -17.85 -2.09 9.09
N GLU A 447 -18.21 -2.99 8.19
CA GLU A 447 -19.18 -2.73 7.15
C GLU A 447 -20.62 -2.86 7.65
N LEU A 448 -21.52 -2.01 7.14
CA LEU A 448 -22.96 -2.20 7.24
C LEU A 448 -23.72 -1.29 6.26
N PRO A 449 -24.90 -1.68 5.75
CA PRO A 449 -25.50 -3.00 5.92
C PRO A 449 -25.08 -3.96 4.80
N GLY A 450 -24.35 -3.48 3.79
CA GLY A 450 -23.75 -4.29 2.73
C GLY A 450 -22.39 -4.82 3.15
N HIS A 451 -21.69 -5.51 2.24
CA HIS A 451 -20.33 -6.02 2.46
C HIS A 451 -20.20 -6.97 3.67
N GLU A 452 -21.29 -7.64 4.05
CA GLU A 452 -21.38 -8.44 5.27
C GLU A 452 -21.50 -9.95 4.99
N VAL A 453 -21.24 -10.42 3.76
CA VAL A 453 -21.35 -11.86 3.42
C VAL A 453 -20.47 -12.73 4.34
N ALA A 454 -19.30 -12.26 4.77
CA ALA A 454 -18.44 -12.99 5.70
C ALA A 454 -19.11 -13.19 7.08
N ALA A 455 -19.80 -12.19 7.61
CA ALA A 455 -20.53 -12.31 8.86
C ALA A 455 -21.78 -13.19 8.68
N VAL A 456 -22.54 -13.02 7.59
CA VAL A 456 -23.73 -13.84 7.26
C VAL A 456 -23.34 -15.30 7.02
N HIS A 457 -22.16 -15.57 6.45
CA HIS A 457 -21.62 -16.93 6.31
C HIS A 457 -21.47 -17.62 7.68
N CYS A 458 -21.05 -16.87 8.70
CA CYS A 458 -20.89 -17.37 10.06
C CYS A 458 -22.22 -17.47 10.80
N PHE A 459 -23.07 -16.45 10.63
CA PHE A 459 -24.35 -16.27 11.32
C PHE A 459 -25.46 -15.93 10.32
N PRO A 460 -26.09 -16.93 9.67
CA PRO A 460 -27.11 -16.72 8.66
C PRO A 460 -28.28 -15.84 9.10
N GLN A 461 -28.59 -15.82 10.40
CA GLN A 461 -29.64 -15.00 11.00
C GLN A 461 -29.46 -13.50 10.72
N LEU A 462 -28.23 -13.04 10.46
CA LEU A 462 -27.94 -11.64 10.17
C LEU A 462 -28.60 -11.12 8.89
N SER A 463 -28.96 -11.98 7.93
CA SER A 463 -29.65 -11.57 6.70
C SER A 463 -31.15 -11.89 6.71
N CYS A 464 -31.91 -11.22 5.84
CA CYS A 464 -33.36 -11.47 5.69
C CYS A 464 -33.66 -12.91 5.28
N ALA A 465 -32.76 -13.52 4.49
CA ALA A 465 -32.94 -14.88 3.98
C ALA A 465 -32.80 -15.95 5.07
N LYS A 466 -32.04 -15.65 6.14
CA LYS A 466 -31.76 -16.58 7.25
C LYS A 466 -31.22 -17.93 6.78
N LYS A 467 -30.42 -17.92 5.71
CA LYS A 467 -29.89 -19.12 5.05
C LYS A 467 -28.37 -19.07 4.96
N PRO A 468 -27.68 -20.21 5.12
CA PRO A 468 -26.24 -20.27 4.88
C PRO A 468 -25.90 -19.78 3.48
N VAL A 469 -24.96 -18.85 3.41
CA VAL A 469 -24.31 -18.40 2.18
C VAL A 469 -22.85 -18.80 2.23
N PRO A 470 -22.21 -19.24 1.12
CA PRO A 470 -20.77 -19.46 1.11
C PRO A 470 -20.05 -18.11 1.23
N ILE A 471 -18.83 -18.13 1.78
CA ILE A 471 -17.96 -16.96 1.71
C ILE A 471 -17.76 -16.54 0.26
N ARG A 472 -17.78 -15.23 0.00
CA ARG A 472 -17.72 -14.74 -1.36
C ARG A 472 -16.30 -14.88 -1.93
N LEU A 473 -16.22 -15.42 -3.15
CA LEU A 473 -14.95 -15.59 -3.87
C LEU A 473 -14.87 -14.67 -5.11
N THR A 474 -15.77 -13.71 -5.24
CA THR A 474 -15.80 -12.75 -6.35
C THR A 474 -15.67 -11.32 -5.87
N CYS A 475 -15.06 -10.48 -6.70
CA CYS A 475 -15.02 -9.03 -6.47
C CYS A 475 -16.38 -8.36 -6.79
N GLY A 476 -16.52 -7.08 -6.44
CA GLY A 476 -17.69 -6.25 -6.73
C GLY A 476 -18.78 -6.29 -5.65
N VAL A 477 -19.98 -5.81 -5.97
CA VAL A 477 -21.09 -5.60 -5.01
C VAL A 477 -21.89 -6.87 -4.75
N SER A 478 -22.31 -7.09 -3.49
CA SER A 478 -23.22 -8.17 -3.08
C SER A 478 -24.63 -7.63 -2.87
N ASN A 479 -25.64 -8.48 -3.10
CA ASN A 479 -27.03 -8.18 -2.76
C ASN A 479 -27.41 -8.66 -1.34
N GLU A 480 -26.50 -9.34 -0.64
CA GLU A 480 -26.73 -9.77 0.74
C GLU A 480 -26.53 -8.58 1.67
N LEU A 481 -27.63 -8.14 2.30
CA LEU A 481 -27.64 -7.06 3.29
C LEU A 481 -28.02 -7.61 4.68
N LEU A 482 -27.49 -6.97 5.72
CA LEU A 482 -27.99 -7.14 7.08
C LEU A 482 -29.50 -6.85 7.15
N CYS A 483 -30.21 -7.62 7.97
CA CYS A 483 -31.66 -7.49 8.14
C CYS A 483 -32.00 -6.41 9.18
N PRO A 484 -32.59 -5.26 8.79
CA PRO A 484 -32.94 -4.18 9.73
C PRO A 484 -34.10 -4.57 10.67
N ALA A 485 -34.81 -5.66 10.38
CA ALA A 485 -35.91 -6.15 11.20
C ALA A 485 -35.51 -7.31 12.13
N GLU A 486 -34.24 -7.73 12.13
CA GLU A 486 -33.77 -8.83 12.96
C GLU A 486 -33.12 -8.31 14.26
N PRO A 487 -33.65 -8.62 15.45
CA PRO A 487 -33.05 -8.21 16.72
C PRO A 487 -31.59 -8.64 16.89
N PHE A 488 -31.23 -9.84 16.41
CA PHE A 488 -29.88 -10.36 16.52
C PHE A 488 -28.82 -9.50 15.80
N VAL A 489 -29.18 -8.77 14.73
CA VAL A 489 -28.27 -7.84 14.05
C VAL A 489 -27.78 -6.75 15.01
N TYR A 490 -28.69 -6.19 15.80
CA TYR A 490 -28.34 -5.14 16.75
C TYR A 490 -27.53 -5.68 17.93
N GLU A 491 -27.86 -6.88 18.42
CA GLU A 491 -27.05 -7.53 19.46
C GLU A 491 -25.63 -7.81 18.95
N PHE A 492 -25.50 -8.35 17.74
CA PHE A 492 -24.23 -8.63 17.10
C PHE A 492 -23.38 -7.36 16.96
N LEU A 493 -23.91 -6.32 16.33
CA LEU A 493 -23.19 -5.06 16.12
C LEU A 493 -22.86 -4.37 17.45
N ASP A 494 -23.75 -4.40 18.45
CA ASP A 494 -23.47 -3.84 19.78
C ASP A 494 -22.23 -4.48 20.43
N ASN A 495 -22.16 -5.80 20.39
CA ASN A 495 -21.03 -6.55 20.94
C ASN A 495 -19.74 -6.27 20.16
N VAL A 496 -19.79 -6.32 18.82
CA VAL A 496 -18.63 -6.02 17.96
C VAL A 496 -18.11 -4.61 18.25
N LEU A 497 -18.98 -3.61 18.21
CA LEU A 497 -18.62 -2.20 18.42
C LEU A 497 -18.09 -1.92 19.82
N THR A 498 -18.63 -2.61 20.84
CA THR A 498 -18.14 -2.51 22.21
C THR A 498 -16.71 -3.05 22.32
N GLU A 499 -16.41 -4.20 21.71
CA GLU A 499 -15.05 -4.75 21.68
C GLU A 499 -14.08 -3.87 20.86
N LEU A 500 -14.51 -3.32 19.73
CA LEU A 500 -13.70 -2.39 18.94
C LEU A 500 -13.40 -1.11 19.70
N ALA A 501 -14.37 -0.54 20.41
CA ALA A 501 -14.17 0.69 21.18
C ALA A 501 -13.13 0.52 22.31
N ASP A 502 -13.01 -0.69 22.88
CA ASP A 502 -11.98 -1.06 23.86
C ASP A 502 -10.59 -1.19 23.23
N VAL A 503 -10.49 -1.77 22.03
CA VAL A 503 -9.22 -2.00 21.33
C VAL A 503 -8.66 -0.72 20.72
N PHE A 504 -9.52 0.11 20.11
CA PHE A 504 -9.13 1.28 19.33
C PHE A 504 -9.46 2.57 20.08
N PRO A 505 -8.46 3.32 20.60
CA PRO A 505 -8.68 4.56 21.33
C PRO A 505 -9.01 5.73 20.39
N ALA A 506 -8.86 5.58 19.07
CA ALA A 506 -9.27 6.59 18.10
C ALA A 506 -10.71 7.05 18.40
N PRO A 507 -11.00 8.35 18.28
CA PRO A 507 -12.35 8.86 18.53
C PRO A 507 -13.32 8.50 17.41
N TYR A 508 -12.87 7.75 16.40
CA TYR A 508 -13.60 7.41 15.19
C TYR A 508 -13.72 5.90 15.02
N VAL A 509 -14.85 5.47 14.47
CA VAL A 509 -15.08 4.13 13.92
C VAL A 509 -15.79 4.32 12.59
N HIS A 510 -15.28 3.71 11.53
CA HIS A 510 -15.91 3.73 10.22
C HIS A 510 -16.95 2.60 10.13
N LEU A 511 -18.11 2.92 9.58
CA LEU A 511 -19.27 2.03 9.49
C LEU A 511 -19.50 1.51 8.07
N GLY A 512 -18.56 1.73 7.15
CA GLY A 512 -18.75 1.44 5.74
C GLY A 512 -19.90 2.26 5.17
N GLY A 513 -20.98 1.60 4.75
CA GLY A 513 -22.23 2.23 4.32
C GLY A 513 -22.39 2.36 2.82
N ASP A 514 -21.38 1.96 2.07
CA ASP A 514 -21.32 2.00 0.62
C ASP A 514 -22.06 0.84 -0.04
N GLU A 515 -22.40 1.07 -1.32
CA GLU A 515 -22.93 0.11 -2.28
C GLU A 515 -24.21 -0.66 -1.85
N ALA A 516 -24.82 -0.28 -0.74
CA ALA A 516 -26.10 -0.79 -0.26
C ALA A 516 -27.30 -0.04 -0.87
N GLY A 517 -27.13 0.56 -2.05
CA GLY A 517 -28.16 1.23 -2.86
C GLY A 517 -28.96 0.26 -3.73
N GLN A 518 -29.44 0.66 -4.91
CA GLN A 518 -30.12 -0.25 -5.85
C GLN A 518 -29.10 -1.01 -6.74
N PRO A 519 -29.26 -2.33 -7.01
CA PRO A 519 -30.32 -3.25 -6.56
C PRO A 519 -30.23 -3.83 -5.13
N PRO A 520 -29.13 -3.77 -4.34
CA PRO A 520 -29.07 -4.38 -3.01
C PRO A 520 -30.22 -4.02 -2.06
N LEU A 521 -30.71 -2.78 -2.05
CA LEU A 521 -31.90 -2.37 -1.27
C LEU A 521 -33.13 -3.23 -1.55
N GLY A 522 -33.20 -3.89 -2.71
CA GLY A 522 -34.24 -4.87 -3.05
C GLY A 522 -34.28 -6.07 -2.10
N ALA A 523 -33.18 -6.39 -1.40
CA ALA A 523 -33.11 -7.52 -0.46
C ALA A 523 -34.16 -7.46 0.67
N TRP A 524 -34.64 -6.27 1.02
CA TRP A 524 -35.65 -6.08 2.05
C TRP A 524 -37.09 -6.06 1.52
N LEU A 525 -37.27 -6.02 0.19
CA LEU A 525 -38.57 -5.84 -0.44
C LEU A 525 -39.54 -6.96 -0.08
N ASP A 526 -39.07 -8.21 -0.10
CA ASP A 526 -39.91 -9.40 0.11
C ASP A 526 -39.84 -9.98 1.52
N CYS A 527 -39.01 -9.42 2.40
CA CYS A 527 -38.88 -9.87 3.78
C CYS A 527 -40.13 -9.52 4.61
N ALA A 528 -40.80 -10.55 5.15
CA ALA A 528 -42.00 -10.36 5.97
C ALA A 528 -41.74 -9.52 7.23
N ALA A 529 -40.58 -9.70 7.88
CA ALA A 529 -40.19 -8.91 9.04
C ALA A 529 -39.93 -7.43 8.67
N CYS A 530 -39.29 -7.16 7.53
CA CYS A 530 -39.11 -5.80 7.04
C CYS A 530 -40.44 -5.14 6.67
N LYS A 531 -41.38 -5.87 6.05
CA LYS A 531 -42.74 -5.38 5.78
C LYS A 531 -43.48 -5.01 7.07
N ALA A 532 -43.39 -5.86 8.09
CA ALA A 532 -43.99 -5.60 9.40
C ALA A 532 -43.35 -4.38 10.09
N LEU A 533 -42.02 -4.25 10.03
CA LEU A 533 -41.30 -3.10 10.57
C LEU A 533 -41.70 -1.81 9.85
N LYS A 534 -41.79 -1.82 8.52
CA LYS A 534 -42.30 -0.68 7.75
C LYS A 534 -43.70 -0.27 8.17
N GLN A 535 -44.61 -1.23 8.34
CA GLN A 535 -45.97 -0.96 8.80
C GLN A 535 -45.97 -0.35 10.20
N LYS A 536 -45.14 -0.86 11.11
CA LYS A 536 -45.03 -0.39 12.49
C LYS A 536 -44.51 1.06 12.57
N GLU A 537 -43.47 1.38 11.80
CA GLU A 537 -42.81 2.69 11.84
C GLU A 537 -43.37 3.70 10.82
N GLY A 538 -44.34 3.28 9.99
CA GLY A 538 -44.94 4.13 8.95
C GLY A 538 -44.03 4.40 7.75
N TYR A 539 -43.07 3.52 7.47
CA TYR A 539 -42.14 3.65 6.35
C TYR A 539 -42.76 3.16 5.04
N THR A 540 -42.48 3.85 3.94
CA THR A 540 -42.95 3.52 2.59
C THR A 540 -41.83 2.96 1.72
N GLU A 541 -40.59 3.39 1.91
CA GLU A 541 -39.45 3.07 1.06
C GLU A 541 -38.36 2.28 1.80
N ASN A 542 -37.49 1.55 1.07
CA ASN A 542 -36.43 0.73 1.70
C ASN A 542 -35.30 1.56 2.30
N TRP A 543 -34.97 2.73 1.76
CA TRP A 543 -33.93 3.61 2.33
C TRP A 543 -34.26 4.03 3.77
N GLN A 544 -35.55 4.07 4.16
CA GLN A 544 -35.95 4.37 5.54
C GLN A 544 -35.58 3.24 6.51
N LEU A 545 -35.56 1.99 6.03
CA LEU A 545 -35.07 0.86 6.81
C LEU A 545 -33.54 0.91 6.98
N GLN A 546 -32.82 1.35 5.95
CA GLN A 546 -31.37 1.60 6.04
C GLN A 546 -31.09 2.69 7.08
N GLN A 547 -31.82 3.81 7.01
CA GLN A 547 -31.71 4.87 8.01
C GLN A 547 -32.02 4.36 9.42
N TYR A 548 -33.10 3.58 9.59
CA TYR A 548 -33.45 2.98 10.88
C TYR A 548 -32.33 2.10 11.47
N LEU A 549 -31.65 1.31 10.63
CA LEU A 549 -30.48 0.54 11.05
C LEU A 549 -29.32 1.46 11.45
N PHE A 550 -28.96 2.43 10.59
CA PHE A 550 -27.88 3.37 10.85
C PHE A 550 -28.09 4.19 12.12
N ASP A 551 -29.28 4.74 12.33
CA ASP A 551 -29.61 5.56 13.50
C ASP A 551 -29.36 4.79 14.80
N ARG A 552 -29.72 3.49 14.84
CA ARG A 552 -29.48 2.64 16.02
C ARG A 552 -28.00 2.37 16.24
N VAL A 553 -27.24 2.09 15.19
CA VAL A 553 -25.81 1.79 15.27
C VAL A 553 -24.99 3.05 15.62
N ILE A 554 -25.33 4.18 15.02
CA ILE A 554 -24.76 5.51 15.31
C ILE A 554 -24.98 5.88 16.77
N ASN A 555 -26.22 5.74 17.28
CA ASN A 555 -26.53 6.02 18.68
C ASN A 555 -25.70 5.13 19.62
N LYS A 556 -25.49 3.86 19.27
CA LYS A 556 -24.64 2.96 20.06
C LYS A 556 -23.18 3.45 20.06
N LEU A 557 -22.60 3.76 18.91
CA LEU A 557 -21.22 4.29 18.83
C LEU A 557 -21.04 5.58 19.62
N GLN A 558 -22.00 6.52 19.51
CA GLN A 558 -21.98 7.77 20.25
C GLN A 558 -22.05 7.52 21.76
N SER A 559 -22.82 6.53 22.22
CA SER A 559 -22.85 6.13 23.64
C SER A 559 -21.52 5.56 24.14
N LEU A 560 -20.67 5.04 23.25
CA LEU A 560 -19.30 4.60 23.54
C LEU A 560 -18.27 5.74 23.42
N GLY A 561 -18.72 6.99 23.21
CA GLY A 561 -17.85 8.15 23.04
C GLY A 561 -17.13 8.19 21.68
N LYS A 562 -17.63 7.45 20.69
CA LYS A 562 -17.08 7.43 19.33
C LYS A 562 -17.89 8.30 18.38
N THR A 563 -17.20 8.86 17.40
CA THR A 563 -17.74 9.63 16.29
C THR A 563 -17.86 8.71 15.08
N PRO A 564 -19.06 8.38 14.61
CA PRO A 564 -19.23 7.52 13.44
C PRO A 564 -18.72 8.19 12.16
N MET A 565 -18.06 7.41 11.33
CA MET A 565 -17.67 7.76 9.97
C MET A 565 -18.34 6.81 8.97
N TYR A 566 -18.68 7.26 7.77
CA TYR A 566 -19.18 6.37 6.71
C TYR A 566 -19.01 6.95 5.31
N TRP A 567 -19.02 6.07 4.30
CA TRP A 567 -19.03 6.42 2.89
C TRP A 567 -20.31 7.16 2.52
N TYR A 568 -20.21 8.33 1.87
CA TYR A 568 -21.40 9.05 1.43
C TYR A 568 -22.06 8.35 0.24
N GLU A 569 -23.29 7.87 0.44
CA GLU A 569 -24.18 7.39 -0.62
C GLU A 569 -25.37 8.34 -0.82
N GLN A 570 -25.85 8.49 -2.06
CA GLN A 570 -26.95 9.41 -2.36
C GLN A 570 -28.28 8.98 -1.73
N GLU A 571 -28.41 7.69 -1.44
CA GLU A 571 -29.52 7.05 -0.75
C GLU A 571 -29.64 7.55 0.70
N PHE A 572 -28.55 8.02 1.32
CA PHE A 572 -28.60 8.75 2.59
C PHE A 572 -29.10 10.18 2.36
N LYS A 573 -30.43 10.33 2.41
CA LYS A 573 -31.10 11.64 2.27
C LYS A 573 -30.68 12.66 3.35
N THR A 574 -30.17 12.20 4.49
CA THR A 574 -29.77 13.04 5.63
C THR A 574 -28.54 12.43 6.29
N ILE A 575 -27.59 13.28 6.66
CA ILE A 575 -26.41 12.89 7.43
C ILE A 575 -26.75 13.07 8.91
N GLN A 576 -26.62 12.01 9.70
CA GLN A 576 -26.97 12.05 11.11
C GLN A 576 -26.06 13.03 11.88
N PRO A 577 -26.60 13.76 12.89
CA PRO A 577 -25.81 14.71 13.66
C PRO A 577 -24.58 14.07 14.32
N GLY A 578 -23.45 14.76 14.24
CA GLY A 578 -22.19 14.31 14.84
C GLY A 578 -21.44 13.25 14.03
N CYS A 579 -21.89 12.90 12.82
CA CYS A 579 -21.17 11.99 11.94
C CYS A 579 -20.19 12.72 11.01
N VAL A 580 -19.21 11.97 10.50
CA VAL A 580 -18.32 12.37 9.41
C VAL A 580 -18.64 11.53 8.19
N VAL A 581 -18.64 12.14 7.00
CA VAL A 581 -18.86 11.39 5.74
C VAL A 581 -17.66 11.45 4.80
N TYR A 582 -17.49 10.45 3.96
CA TYR A 582 -16.42 10.35 2.97
C TYR A 582 -16.97 10.59 1.55
N ALA A 583 -16.44 11.60 0.86
CA ALA A 583 -16.79 11.89 -0.54
C ALA A 583 -15.94 11.04 -1.48
N TRP A 584 -16.44 9.87 -1.86
CA TRP A 584 -15.65 8.85 -2.57
C TRP A 584 -16.07 8.60 -4.02
N ARG A 585 -17.37 8.64 -4.32
CA ARG A 585 -17.87 8.29 -5.66
C ARG A 585 -17.41 9.29 -6.72
N HIS A 586 -16.89 8.75 -7.82
CA HIS A 586 -16.45 9.54 -8.97
C HIS A 586 -17.56 10.48 -9.45
N GLY A 587 -17.25 11.78 -9.55
CA GLY A 587 -18.19 12.79 -10.05
C GLY A 587 -19.30 13.21 -9.07
N LEU A 588 -19.35 12.67 -7.85
CA LEU A 588 -20.36 13.01 -6.84
C LEU A 588 -19.81 13.87 -5.68
N THR A 589 -18.54 14.25 -5.72
CA THR A 589 -17.84 15.03 -4.69
C THR A 589 -18.60 16.31 -4.32
N LYS A 590 -19.08 17.07 -5.30
CA LYS A 590 -19.85 18.30 -5.06
C LYS A 590 -21.16 18.01 -4.32
N THR A 591 -21.86 16.95 -4.71
CA THR A 591 -23.11 16.53 -4.06
C THR A 591 -22.87 16.15 -2.60
N ALA A 592 -21.80 15.39 -2.32
CA ALA A 592 -21.42 15.04 -0.95
C ALA A 592 -21.10 16.28 -0.10
N ILE A 593 -20.35 17.23 -0.65
CA ILE A 593 -20.04 18.52 0.01
C ILE A 593 -21.32 19.31 0.33
N ASP A 594 -22.20 19.49 -0.66
CA ASP A 594 -23.43 20.27 -0.50
C ASP A 594 -24.33 19.63 0.59
N THR A 595 -24.38 18.30 0.64
CA THR A 595 -25.12 17.57 1.67
C THR A 595 -24.45 17.69 3.05
N ALA A 596 -23.12 17.60 3.14
CA ALA A 596 -22.40 17.80 4.40
C ALA A 596 -22.61 19.21 4.97
N VAL A 597 -22.53 20.25 4.13
CA VAL A 597 -22.79 21.64 4.53
C VAL A 597 -24.22 21.81 5.04
N ARG A 598 -25.21 21.31 4.29
CA ARG A 598 -26.63 21.39 4.68
C ARG A 598 -26.91 20.74 6.04
N ASN A 599 -26.23 19.63 6.34
CA ASN A 599 -26.38 18.89 7.59
C ASN A 599 -25.40 19.32 8.69
N LYS A 600 -24.56 20.35 8.45
CA LYS A 600 -23.50 20.79 9.37
C LYS A 600 -22.53 19.66 9.77
N ALA A 601 -22.30 18.72 8.86
CA ALA A 601 -21.43 17.57 9.07
C ALA A 601 -20.00 17.87 8.63
N LYS A 602 -19.05 17.14 9.22
CA LYS A 602 -17.66 17.11 8.76
C LYS A 602 -17.52 16.16 7.57
N ILE A 603 -16.57 16.43 6.68
CA ILE A 603 -16.35 15.65 5.47
C ILE A 603 -14.87 15.35 5.23
N MET A 604 -14.60 14.10 4.87
CA MET A 604 -13.32 13.62 4.35
C MET A 604 -13.37 13.59 2.82
N LEU A 605 -12.35 14.14 2.17
CA LEU A 605 -12.26 14.19 0.71
C LEU A 605 -11.40 13.04 0.21
N CYS A 606 -12.05 12.09 -0.46
CA CYS A 606 -11.40 10.94 -1.10
C CYS A 606 -11.99 10.66 -2.50
N PRO A 607 -12.18 11.68 -3.36
CA PRO A 607 -12.90 11.51 -4.61
C PRO A 607 -12.23 10.50 -5.53
N GLY A 608 -13.02 9.59 -6.13
CA GLY A 608 -12.54 8.47 -6.94
C GLY A 608 -11.66 8.87 -8.12
N GLU A 609 -11.86 10.06 -8.67
CA GLU A 609 -11.01 10.65 -9.70
C GLU A 609 -9.61 11.09 -9.23
N HIS A 610 -9.32 11.09 -7.93
CA HIS A 610 -8.03 11.56 -7.38
C HIS A 610 -7.41 10.61 -6.35
N CYS A 611 -8.21 9.88 -5.57
CA CYS A 611 -7.77 9.27 -4.31
C CYS A 611 -7.80 7.75 -4.28
N TYR A 612 -8.32 7.10 -5.32
CA TYR A 612 -8.28 5.64 -5.46
C TYR A 612 -6.89 5.23 -5.93
N LEU A 613 -6.07 4.82 -4.97
CA LEU A 613 -4.67 4.44 -5.19
C LEU A 613 -4.54 2.98 -5.61
N ASP A 614 -5.60 2.19 -5.54
CA ASP A 614 -5.70 0.87 -6.15
C ASP A 614 -5.69 0.92 -7.69
N TYR A 615 -6.18 2.02 -8.27
CA TYR A 615 -6.21 2.20 -9.72
C TYR A 615 -4.79 2.24 -10.34
N PRO A 616 -4.61 1.77 -11.57
CA PRO A 616 -3.36 1.90 -12.31
C PRO A 616 -2.92 3.36 -12.43
N GLN A 617 -1.62 3.57 -12.32
CA GLN A 617 -1.02 4.90 -12.48
C GLN A 617 -0.84 5.31 -13.92
N GLN A 618 -0.74 4.32 -14.82
CA GLN A 618 -0.59 4.50 -16.26
C GLN A 618 -1.30 3.35 -16.99
N ARG A 619 -1.65 3.56 -18.26
CA ARG A 619 -2.25 2.51 -19.09
C ARG A 619 -1.27 1.35 -19.26
N GLY A 620 -1.71 0.13 -18.94
CA GLY A 620 -0.90 -1.08 -19.04
C GLY A 620 0.08 -1.26 -17.87
N ASP A 621 -0.01 -0.45 -16.82
CA ASP A 621 0.68 -0.69 -15.55
C ASP A 621 -0.16 -1.58 -14.62
N MET A 622 0.42 -2.02 -13.51
CA MET A 622 -0.30 -2.76 -12.47
C MET A 622 -1.37 -1.90 -11.78
N PRO A 623 -2.52 -2.49 -11.39
CA PRO A 623 -2.98 -3.81 -11.78
C PRO A 623 -3.42 -3.87 -13.25
N GLU A 624 -3.03 -4.89 -14.01
CA GLU A 624 -3.45 -4.95 -15.42
C GLU A 624 -4.86 -5.53 -15.62
N LYS A 625 -5.56 -6.01 -14.56
CA LYS A 625 -7.03 -6.16 -14.55
C LYS A 625 -7.56 -5.03 -13.73
N ASN A 626 -8.48 -4.30 -14.35
CA ASN A 626 -9.00 -3.08 -13.77
C ASN A 626 -10.51 -3.13 -13.61
N TRP A 627 -11.23 -4.19 -13.99
CA TRP A 627 -12.72 -4.26 -14.00
C TRP A 627 -13.44 -3.00 -14.56
N GLY A 628 -12.77 -2.22 -15.43
CA GLY A 628 -13.28 -0.95 -15.94
C GLY A 628 -12.93 0.30 -15.12
N MET A 629 -12.20 0.17 -14.01
CA MET A 629 -11.62 1.29 -13.26
C MET A 629 -10.78 2.19 -14.19
N PRO A 630 -10.71 3.50 -13.90
CA PRO A 630 -9.89 4.45 -14.65
C PRO A 630 -8.40 4.37 -14.29
N VAL A 631 -7.61 5.21 -14.94
CA VAL A 631 -6.21 5.48 -14.56
C VAL A 631 -6.18 6.72 -13.67
N THR A 632 -5.54 6.62 -12.51
CA THR A 632 -5.29 7.77 -11.63
C THR A 632 -3.79 8.05 -11.62
N THR A 633 -3.37 9.00 -12.45
CA THR A 633 -1.95 9.39 -12.56
C THR A 633 -1.48 10.16 -11.32
N LEU A 634 -0.16 10.30 -11.18
CA LEU A 634 0.44 11.17 -10.17
C LEU A 634 -0.05 12.62 -10.28
N GLU A 635 -0.11 13.15 -11.51
CA GLU A 635 -0.61 14.49 -11.77
C GLU A 635 -2.08 14.64 -11.38
N GLN A 636 -2.89 13.65 -11.73
CA GLN A 636 -4.31 13.63 -11.38
C GLN A 636 -4.49 13.66 -9.86
N THR A 637 -3.76 12.83 -9.11
CA THR A 637 -3.79 12.86 -7.63
C THR A 637 -3.35 14.23 -7.10
N TYR A 638 -2.26 14.77 -7.65
CA TYR A 638 -1.71 16.07 -7.25
C TYR A 638 -2.69 17.23 -7.49
N ARG A 639 -3.52 17.17 -8.53
CA ARG A 639 -4.50 18.22 -8.82
C ARG A 639 -5.60 18.37 -7.78
N LEU A 640 -5.76 17.41 -6.85
CA LEU A 640 -6.74 17.53 -5.77
C LEU A 640 -6.47 18.80 -4.96
N ASP A 641 -7.45 19.69 -4.94
CA ASP A 641 -7.61 20.69 -3.91
C ASP A 641 -8.80 20.28 -3.03
N PRO A 642 -8.59 19.89 -1.76
CA PRO A 642 -9.67 19.45 -0.88
C PRO A 642 -10.70 20.53 -0.54
N ALA A 643 -10.42 21.81 -0.81
CA ALA A 643 -11.47 22.84 -0.73
C ALA A 643 -12.52 22.68 -1.84
N TRP A 644 -12.19 22.03 -2.96
CA TRP A 644 -13.11 21.78 -4.07
C TRP A 644 -13.84 23.05 -4.55
N GLY A 645 -13.13 24.18 -4.61
CA GLY A 645 -13.65 25.49 -4.99
C GLY A 645 -14.56 26.17 -3.95
N GLN A 646 -14.71 25.59 -2.75
CA GLN A 646 -15.44 26.19 -1.64
C GLN A 646 -14.61 27.27 -0.92
N ASP A 647 -15.30 28.09 -0.14
CA ASP A 647 -14.69 29.21 0.59
C ASP A 647 -14.00 28.79 1.90
N SER A 648 -13.41 29.78 2.59
CA SER A 648 -12.76 29.57 3.88
C SER A 648 -13.70 29.13 5.01
N VAL A 649 -15.02 29.35 4.88
CA VAL A 649 -16.01 28.92 5.87
C VAL A 649 -16.16 27.41 5.78
N PHE A 650 -16.33 26.85 4.58
CA PHE A 650 -16.33 25.39 4.37
C PHE A 650 -15.04 24.75 4.89
N VAL A 651 -13.88 25.32 4.56
CA VAL A 651 -12.58 24.77 4.97
C VAL A 651 -12.45 24.69 6.49
N ARG A 652 -12.98 25.68 7.21
CA ARG A 652 -12.96 25.71 8.69
C ARG A 652 -14.02 24.80 9.30
N ASP A 653 -15.25 24.84 8.78
CA ASP A 653 -16.42 24.31 9.46
C ASP A 653 -16.79 22.89 9.01
N ASN A 654 -16.41 22.47 7.81
CA ASN A 654 -16.81 21.16 7.25
C ASN A 654 -15.61 20.28 6.84
N LEU A 655 -14.59 20.83 6.18
CA LEU A 655 -13.46 20.04 5.70
C LEU A 655 -12.65 19.46 6.87
N LEU A 656 -12.68 18.14 7.04
CA LEU A 656 -11.91 17.46 8.07
C LEU A 656 -10.54 17.03 7.55
N GLY A 657 -10.50 16.51 6.33
CA GLY A 657 -9.31 15.82 5.85
C GLY A 657 -9.36 15.33 4.42
N VAL A 658 -8.28 14.65 4.06
CA VAL A 658 -8.14 13.89 2.81
C VAL A 658 -7.87 12.43 3.15
N SER A 659 -8.35 11.51 2.31
CA SER A 659 -8.06 10.08 2.43
C SER A 659 -7.71 9.49 1.07
N GLY A 660 -6.71 8.60 1.05
CA GLY A 660 -6.32 7.81 -0.12
C GLY A 660 -6.61 6.33 0.14
N THR A 661 -7.36 5.69 -0.75
CA THR A 661 -7.85 4.32 -0.57
C THR A 661 -7.00 3.31 -1.35
N LEU A 662 -6.69 2.18 -0.72
CA LEU A 662 -5.95 1.06 -1.32
C LEU A 662 -6.81 -0.21 -1.19
N TRP A 663 -7.89 -0.27 -1.97
CA TRP A 663 -8.68 -1.49 -2.16
C TRP A 663 -7.81 -2.61 -2.75
N SER A 664 -7.91 -3.81 -2.19
CA SER A 664 -6.88 -4.83 -2.40
C SER A 664 -7.29 -5.95 -3.33
N GLU A 665 -8.36 -5.84 -4.12
CA GLU A 665 -8.78 -6.86 -5.10
C GLU A 665 -7.63 -7.27 -6.02
N CYS A 666 -6.75 -6.34 -6.38
CA CYS A 666 -5.55 -6.62 -7.16
C CYS A 666 -4.25 -6.19 -6.47
N ILE A 667 -4.23 -6.01 -5.15
CA ILE A 667 -3.03 -5.69 -4.37
C ILE A 667 -2.71 -6.87 -3.48
N ASN A 668 -1.99 -7.86 -4.02
CA ASN A 668 -1.76 -9.15 -3.39
C ASN A 668 -0.43 -9.30 -2.64
N SER A 669 0.33 -8.21 -2.47
CA SER A 669 1.54 -8.19 -1.65
C SER A 669 1.78 -6.81 -1.04
N THR A 670 2.55 -6.78 0.04
CA THR A 670 2.95 -5.55 0.74
C THR A 670 3.70 -4.59 -0.18
N GLU A 671 4.61 -5.07 -1.02
CA GLU A 671 5.32 -4.25 -2.00
C GLU A 671 4.36 -3.63 -3.02
N ARG A 672 3.29 -4.34 -3.39
CA ARG A 672 2.27 -3.82 -4.29
C ARG A 672 1.46 -2.69 -3.64
N ILE A 673 1.24 -2.74 -2.33
CA ILE A 673 0.65 -1.62 -1.56
C ILE A 673 1.53 -0.38 -1.72
N TYR A 674 2.84 -0.49 -1.44
CA TYR A 674 3.75 0.65 -1.58
C TYR A 674 3.85 1.17 -3.01
N TYR A 675 3.95 0.26 -3.97
CA TYR A 675 4.02 0.58 -5.39
C TYR A 675 2.79 1.38 -5.86
N GLN A 676 1.61 0.99 -5.38
CA GLN A 676 0.35 1.65 -5.71
C GLN A 676 0.16 2.96 -4.94
N ALA A 677 0.53 2.98 -3.67
CA ALA A 677 0.44 4.17 -2.84
C ALA A 677 1.39 5.27 -3.33
N PHE A 678 2.67 4.97 -3.53
CA PHE A 678 3.69 5.98 -3.77
C PHE A 678 4.11 6.04 -5.25
N PRO A 679 4.28 7.26 -5.82
CA PRO A 679 4.37 8.57 -5.15
C PRO A 679 3.02 9.32 -4.98
N ARG A 680 1.89 8.74 -5.36
CA ARG A 680 0.56 9.40 -5.28
C ARG A 680 0.17 9.82 -3.86
N ALA A 681 0.46 8.99 -2.87
CA ALA A 681 0.27 9.30 -1.45
C ALA A 681 1.11 10.53 -1.02
N ALA A 682 2.29 10.74 -1.59
CA ALA A 682 3.07 11.96 -1.32
C ALA A 682 2.39 13.21 -1.95
N ALA A 683 1.75 13.07 -3.10
CA ALA A 683 0.94 14.14 -3.70
C ALA A 683 -0.33 14.45 -2.85
N LEU A 684 -0.97 13.42 -2.32
CA LEU A 684 -2.13 13.54 -1.43
C LEU A 684 -1.75 14.18 -0.09
N ALA A 685 -0.61 13.79 0.48
CA ALA A 685 -0.05 14.44 1.67
C ALA A 685 0.13 15.95 1.44
N GLU A 686 0.61 16.34 0.26
CA GLU A 686 0.75 17.74 -0.11
C GLU A 686 -0.59 18.46 -0.26
N ALA A 687 -1.64 17.78 -0.73
CA ALA A 687 -2.99 18.34 -0.78
C ALA A 687 -3.58 18.63 0.61
N GLY A 688 -3.35 17.73 1.58
CA GLY A 688 -3.80 17.88 2.97
C GLY A 688 -2.91 18.75 3.85
N TRP A 689 -1.70 19.09 3.41
CA TRP A 689 -0.72 19.84 4.21
C TRP A 689 -0.44 21.24 3.65
N SER A 690 -0.07 21.35 2.38
CA SER A 690 0.43 22.60 1.81
C SER A 690 -0.72 23.51 1.37
N VAL A 691 -0.56 24.81 1.62
CA VAL A 691 -1.51 25.82 1.11
C VAL A 691 -1.45 25.91 -0.42
N PRO A 692 -2.58 26.17 -1.12
CA PRO A 692 -2.65 26.13 -2.59
C PRO A 692 -1.59 26.98 -3.30
N GLU A 693 -1.26 28.15 -2.74
CA GLU A 693 -0.32 29.13 -3.32
C GLU A 693 1.13 28.62 -3.35
N ARG A 694 1.42 27.57 -2.57
CA ARG A 694 2.75 26.95 -2.48
C ARG A 694 2.88 25.71 -3.36
N ARG A 695 1.80 25.28 -4.02
CA ARG A 695 1.74 24.04 -4.79
C ARG A 695 2.04 24.31 -6.27
N SER A 696 3.02 23.60 -6.81
CA SER A 696 3.35 23.54 -8.25
C SER A 696 3.70 22.11 -8.64
N TYR A 697 2.98 21.53 -9.60
CA TYR A 697 3.22 20.13 -10.01
C TYR A 697 4.63 19.93 -10.56
N LYS A 698 5.12 20.91 -11.35
CA LYS A 698 6.49 20.88 -11.88
C LYS A 698 7.54 20.82 -10.77
N GLU A 699 7.38 21.64 -9.72
CA GLU A 699 8.31 21.65 -8.58
C GLU A 699 8.12 20.42 -7.69
N PHE A 700 6.90 19.91 -7.58
CA PHE A 700 6.61 18.65 -6.89
C PHE A 700 7.36 17.48 -7.52
N LEU A 701 7.39 17.36 -8.86
CA LEU A 701 8.15 16.32 -9.55
C LEU A 701 9.64 16.33 -9.19
N THR A 702 10.23 17.53 -9.01
CA THR A 702 11.62 17.65 -8.56
C THR A 702 11.80 17.18 -7.12
N ARG A 703 10.88 17.55 -6.22
CA ARG A 703 10.94 17.22 -4.78
C ARG A 703 10.64 15.75 -4.47
N VAL A 704 9.73 15.13 -5.22
CA VAL A 704 9.33 13.73 -4.98
C VAL A 704 10.37 12.74 -5.48
N ARG A 705 11.23 13.14 -6.42
CA ARG A 705 12.22 12.23 -7.03
C ARG A 705 13.22 11.68 -6.01
N PRO A 706 13.91 12.49 -5.19
CA PRO A 706 14.78 11.98 -4.13
C PRO A 706 14.06 11.07 -3.13
N LEU A 707 12.78 11.32 -2.84
CA LEU A 707 11.98 10.49 -1.93
C LEU A 707 11.76 9.09 -2.53
N ALA A 708 11.39 9.03 -3.81
CA ALA A 708 11.23 7.76 -4.52
C ALA A 708 12.57 6.99 -4.66
N ASP A 709 13.68 7.70 -4.91
CA ASP A 709 15.00 7.08 -4.96
C ASP A 709 15.43 6.53 -3.57
N ASP A 710 15.10 7.24 -2.46
CA ASP A 710 15.32 6.73 -1.10
C ASP A 710 14.46 5.50 -0.77
N MET A 711 13.22 5.46 -1.25
CA MET A 711 12.34 4.29 -1.12
C MET A 711 12.94 3.07 -1.80
N LEU A 712 13.34 3.20 -3.08
CA LEU A 712 13.99 2.11 -3.82
C LEU A 712 15.27 1.64 -3.13
N ARG A 713 16.09 2.58 -2.64
CA ARG A 713 17.31 2.26 -1.88
C ARG A 713 17.02 1.41 -0.65
N ARG A 714 15.96 1.75 0.11
CA ARG A 714 15.50 0.99 1.29
C ARG A 714 14.79 -0.33 0.94
N GLY A 715 14.60 -0.63 -0.34
CA GLY A 715 13.88 -1.83 -0.79
C GLY A 715 12.36 -1.68 -0.72
N ILE A 716 11.83 -0.46 -0.76
CA ILE A 716 10.40 -0.18 -0.88
C ILE A 716 10.05 0.09 -2.34
N ALA A 717 9.06 -0.63 -2.87
CA ALA A 717 8.59 -0.45 -4.23
C ALA A 717 7.87 0.91 -4.38
N VAL A 718 8.08 1.56 -5.53
CA VAL A 718 7.49 2.86 -5.85
C VAL A 718 7.39 3.03 -7.36
N ASN A 719 6.36 3.73 -7.83
CA ASN A 719 6.22 4.02 -9.25
C ASN A 719 7.01 5.27 -9.67
N VAL A 720 8.18 5.08 -10.28
CA VAL A 720 9.09 6.18 -10.66
C VAL A 720 8.88 6.71 -12.08
N ARG A 721 7.79 6.33 -12.77
CA ARG A 721 7.54 6.68 -14.18
C ARG A 721 6.44 7.72 -14.35
#